data_AF-S7WQR5-F1
#
_entry.id   AF-S7WQR5-F1
#
_cell.length_a   1.000
_cell.length_b   1.000
_cell.length_c   1.000
_cell.angle_alpha   90.00
_cell.angle_beta   90.00
_cell.angle_gamma   90.00
#
_symmetry.space_group_name_H-M   'P 1'
#
loop_
_entity.id
_entity.type
_entity.pdbx_description
1 polymer ?
#
loop_
_entity_poly.entity_id
_entity_poly.type
_entity_poly.pdbx_seq_one_letter_code
_entity_poly.pdbx_strand_id
1 'polypeptide(L)'
;MNVFGGKAILKPTANMVSEIREIGQMITAEYYGEVLTSIDEVQIDFQKEPEIAQLAEATYDIIAEEIINLRNFHLLTVEQRLEIGDPEKQLKRRDRNKILVDKVGNNNVLEKLNYLGDWEQTSRLIFFEEIMTFIYLKQNGKSDEITDPLRENRLRKTLKEWYGSEGDNTWDPATFTTDYFASKLSDRPRSEAKKRLAMIGRGTVKAGFDFEELQSHMYYLNEEVGELHIFGLAPKILNADINPWFIPEKGIPGFDLLSYNGKVDFKDSKKVKIYAVQKLKTNARKAGIIEQAELNGGQTIGRLINLLTDVEVKKVFFHHDELIDLTKEIQEDRFISYEEATLFENHLKSELEKIDSLREATADRYNNRKLADTKWNTMVQMLKQLQTYEFESQVSPYNYFATLWYRIAKDGLIDQEEWLAIEGENKPKTPQKEQYEKLWIGSDSLLLKSQFNEGLYQIIKDSIPIGKYIPDTLSLQKWTALTAVDSNSIFKEVTFLPEEKVAYYHFEQDKDTKEKLTQMIGLEKYQPLEWENWITNKEVILRIPKPDTVNTLKANSSMFWLVDKNAVDQLIQINIPLDQLTYPLLLSMGGQDKPYTNMVIGNHIVFKSSDNLSLELESPNSNPPSGLSQKQLEGLEAHLIKLYTDHDSYHNRDFLTKANRWFTSKMESKAGILDKFK
;
A
#
# COMPACT_ATOMS: atom_id res chain seq x y z
N MET A 1 49.37 -38.79 -6.14
CA MET A 1 47.95 -38.93 -5.76
C MET A 1 47.59 -37.81 -4.80
N ASN A 2 46.79 -36.85 -5.27
CA ASN A 2 45.91 -35.93 -4.54
C ASN A 2 45.35 -34.97 -5.61
N VAL A 3 44.30 -35.43 -6.30
CA VAL A 3 43.79 -34.84 -7.57
C VAL A 3 42.41 -34.19 -7.39
N PHE A 4 41.84 -34.12 -6.18
CA PHE A 4 40.55 -33.45 -5.97
C PHE A 4 40.56 -32.51 -4.75
N GLY A 5 40.76 -31.22 -5.05
CA GLY A 5 39.84 -30.16 -4.66
C GLY A 5 39.70 -29.83 -3.18
N GLY A 6 40.73 -29.21 -2.59
CA GLY A 6 40.51 -28.32 -1.45
C GLY A 6 39.62 -27.17 -1.88
N LYS A 7 38.47 -26.98 -1.21
CA LYS A 7 37.58 -25.84 -1.43
C LYS A 7 38.38 -24.56 -1.19
N ALA A 8 38.55 -23.75 -2.24
CA ALA A 8 39.12 -22.42 -2.11
C ALA A 8 38.17 -21.57 -1.26
N ILE A 9 38.56 -21.30 -0.01
CA ILE A 9 37.87 -20.35 0.85
C ILE A 9 38.15 -18.97 0.25
N LEU A 10 37.13 -18.33 -0.30
CA LEU A 10 37.20 -16.93 -0.72
C LEU A 10 37.57 -16.10 0.51
N LYS A 11 38.76 -15.51 0.50
CA LYS A 11 39.18 -14.54 1.50
C LYS A 11 38.31 -13.27 1.36
N PRO A 12 38.04 -12.53 2.45
CA PRO A 12 37.36 -11.24 2.38
C PRO A 12 38.03 -10.37 1.32
N THR A 13 37.18 -9.82 0.46
CA THR A 13 37.53 -9.07 -0.74
C THR A 13 38.58 -8.01 -0.41
N ALA A 14 39.73 -8.07 -1.07
CA ALA A 14 40.72 -7.00 -0.97
C ALA A 14 40.13 -5.73 -1.59
N ASN A 15 40.27 -4.59 -0.89
CA ASN A 15 39.91 -3.26 -1.40
C ASN A 15 40.62 -3.00 -2.74
N MET A 16 39.97 -3.32 -3.86
CA MET A 16 40.43 -2.95 -5.19
C MET A 16 39.44 -1.98 -5.78
N VAL A 17 39.87 -0.72 -5.89
CA VAL A 17 39.26 0.28 -6.78
C VAL A 17 39.55 -0.22 -8.20
N SER A 18 38.55 -0.78 -8.89
CA SER A 18 38.74 -1.45 -10.17
C SER A 18 38.71 -0.47 -11.35
N GLU A 19 37.90 0.58 -11.31
CA GLU A 19 37.75 1.54 -12.42
C GLU A 19 37.13 2.87 -11.93
N ILE A 20 37.76 3.99 -12.26
CA ILE A 20 37.11 5.31 -12.35
C ILE A 20 36.81 5.48 -13.84
N ARG A 21 35.58 5.22 -14.28
CA ARG A 21 35.18 5.59 -15.65
C ARG A 21 35.22 7.11 -15.73
N GLU A 22 35.79 7.63 -16.83
CA GLU A 22 36.05 9.05 -17.08
C GLU A 22 34.82 9.92 -16.75
N ILE A 23 34.82 10.40 -15.50
CA ILE A 23 33.99 11.44 -14.88
C ILE A 23 32.47 11.13 -14.87
N GLY A 24 32.07 10.17 -14.03
CA GLY A 24 30.66 10.05 -13.65
C GLY A 24 30.46 9.12 -12.46
N GLN A 25 31.10 7.95 -12.45
CA GLN A 25 30.83 6.93 -11.43
C GLN A 25 32.11 6.38 -10.81
N MET A 26 32.09 6.16 -9.51
CA MET A 26 33.15 5.48 -8.76
C MET A 26 32.61 4.21 -8.14
N ILE A 27 33.09 3.08 -8.66
CA ILE A 27 32.79 1.77 -8.12
C ILE A 27 33.67 1.53 -6.90
N THR A 28 33.05 1.34 -5.75
CA THR A 28 33.75 1.18 -4.46
C THR A 28 33.50 -0.19 -3.83
N ALA A 29 32.49 -0.91 -4.32
CA ALA A 29 32.24 -2.29 -3.97
C ALA A 29 31.84 -3.08 -5.21
N GLU A 30 32.41 -4.27 -5.34
CA GLU A 30 32.03 -5.25 -6.34
C GLU A 30 31.65 -6.55 -5.63
N TYR A 31 30.48 -7.06 -5.97
CA TYR A 31 30.00 -8.35 -5.53
C TYR A 31 30.05 -9.32 -6.72
N TYR A 32 30.85 -10.37 -6.58
CA TYR A 32 30.94 -11.45 -7.55
C TYR A 32 30.08 -12.61 -7.04
N GLY A 33 29.09 -12.99 -7.84
CA GLY A 33 28.12 -14.01 -7.44
C GLY A 33 27.81 -14.99 -8.55
N GLU A 34 27.56 -16.23 -8.15
CA GLU A 34 26.91 -17.24 -8.97
C GLU A 34 25.48 -17.43 -8.44
N VAL A 35 24.51 -17.37 -9.34
CA VAL A 35 23.10 -17.58 -9.04
C VAL A 35 22.58 -18.72 -9.89
N LEU A 36 22.02 -19.74 -9.24
CA LEU A 36 21.23 -20.76 -9.90
C LEU A 36 19.79 -20.26 -9.97
N THR A 37 19.18 -20.36 -11.14
CA THR A 37 17.77 -20.02 -11.34
C THR A 37 17.11 -21.02 -12.28
N SER A 38 15.99 -21.57 -11.84
CA SER A 38 15.11 -22.40 -12.64
C SER A 38 13.86 -21.67 -13.09
N ILE A 39 13.22 -22.15 -14.16
CA ILE A 39 11.89 -21.68 -14.56
C ILE A 39 10.85 -21.90 -13.46
N ASP A 40 11.04 -22.97 -12.68
CA ASP A 40 10.20 -23.28 -11.54
C ASP A 40 10.28 -22.17 -10.50
N GLU A 41 11.50 -21.73 -10.13
CA GLU A 41 11.77 -20.59 -9.23
C GLU A 41 11.13 -19.29 -9.73
N VAL A 42 11.26 -18.99 -11.02
CA VAL A 42 10.67 -17.77 -11.62
C VAL A 42 9.16 -17.76 -11.50
N GLN A 43 8.53 -18.93 -11.58
CA GLN A 43 7.08 -19.07 -11.57
C GLN A 43 6.49 -19.12 -10.15
N ILE A 44 7.27 -19.50 -9.12
CA ILE A 44 6.85 -19.45 -7.70
C ILE A 44 7.38 -18.22 -6.94
N ASP A 45 8.22 -17.40 -7.58
CA ASP A 45 8.93 -16.27 -6.98
C ASP A 45 9.66 -16.64 -5.67
N PHE A 46 10.62 -17.55 -5.79
CA PHE A 46 11.40 -18.09 -4.66
C PHE A 46 12.11 -17.03 -3.80
N GLN A 47 12.27 -15.79 -4.28
CA GLN A 47 12.80 -14.67 -3.48
C GLN A 47 11.94 -14.34 -2.24
N LYS A 48 10.67 -14.75 -2.23
CA LYS A 48 9.76 -14.61 -1.09
C LYS A 48 9.92 -15.68 0.00
N GLU A 49 10.78 -16.69 -0.21
CA GLU A 49 11.04 -17.74 0.78
C GLU A 49 11.27 -17.23 2.22
N PRO A 50 12.14 -16.23 2.50
CA PRO A 50 12.36 -15.76 3.86
C PRO A 50 11.13 -15.07 4.46
N GLU A 51 10.34 -14.37 3.66
CA GLU A 51 9.09 -13.73 4.11
C GLU A 51 8.05 -14.81 4.45
N ILE A 52 7.92 -15.84 3.60
CA ILE A 52 7.05 -16.98 3.84
C ILE A 52 7.48 -17.74 5.10
N ALA A 53 8.78 -17.97 5.28
CA ALA A 53 9.32 -18.62 6.48
C ALA A 53 8.98 -17.82 7.74
N GLN A 54 9.18 -16.50 7.74
CA GLN A 54 8.89 -15.63 8.88
C GLN A 54 7.40 -15.57 9.20
N LEU A 55 6.54 -15.39 8.19
CA LEU A 55 5.09 -15.36 8.37
C LEU A 55 4.57 -16.72 8.86
N ALA A 56 5.13 -17.81 8.36
CA ALA A 56 4.76 -19.15 8.79
C ALA A 56 5.26 -19.45 10.21
N GLU A 57 6.46 -18.99 10.58
CA GLU A 57 7.01 -19.10 11.93
C GLU A 57 6.17 -18.30 12.94
N ALA A 58 5.83 -17.05 12.62
CA ALA A 58 4.94 -16.24 13.45
C ALA A 58 3.57 -16.91 13.64
N THR A 59 3.02 -17.51 12.59
CA THR A 59 1.75 -18.25 12.67
C THR A 59 1.88 -19.51 13.51
N TYR A 60 2.99 -20.25 13.35
CA TYR A 60 3.29 -21.43 14.17
C TYR A 60 3.42 -21.07 15.65
N ASP A 61 4.11 -19.99 15.98
CA ASP A 61 4.33 -19.55 17.37
C ASP A 61 3.01 -19.23 18.07
N ILE A 62 2.09 -18.55 17.38
CA ILE A 62 0.75 -18.25 17.92
C ILE A 62 -0.01 -19.56 18.17
N ILE A 63 0.02 -20.51 17.23
CA ILE A 63 -0.59 -21.83 17.41
C ILE A 63 0.01 -22.57 18.62
N ALA A 64 1.34 -22.53 18.75
CA ALA A 64 2.06 -23.20 19.83
C ALA A 64 1.75 -22.57 21.18
N GLU A 65 1.66 -21.24 21.27
CA GLU A 65 1.30 -20.51 22.48
C GLU A 65 -0.09 -20.90 22.96
N GLU A 66 -1.07 -20.98 22.07
CA GLU A 66 -2.43 -21.44 22.40
C GLU A 66 -2.46 -22.87 22.96
N ILE A 67 -1.66 -23.77 22.38
CA ILE A 67 -1.52 -25.15 22.87
C ILE A 67 -0.85 -25.19 24.25
N ILE A 68 0.13 -24.31 24.50
CA ILE A 68 0.80 -24.16 25.80
C ILE A 68 -0.16 -23.58 26.84
N ASN A 69 -0.94 -22.57 26.48
CA ASN A 69 -1.96 -21.97 27.36
C ASN A 69 -3.01 -23.00 27.76
N LEU A 70 -3.46 -23.83 26.80
CA LEU A 70 -4.33 -24.97 27.07
C LEU A 70 -3.70 -25.96 28.07
N ARG A 71 -2.41 -26.28 27.89
CA ARG A 71 -1.67 -27.17 28.79
C ARG A 71 -1.56 -26.58 30.19
N ASN A 72 -1.16 -25.31 30.31
CA ASN A 72 -1.02 -24.60 31.57
C ASN A 72 -2.34 -24.51 32.32
N PHE A 73 -3.43 -24.19 31.61
CA PHE A 73 -4.77 -24.20 32.18
C PHE A 73 -5.12 -25.58 32.75
N HIS A 74 -4.77 -26.65 32.03
CA HIS A 74 -5.03 -28.02 32.46
C HIS A 74 -4.12 -28.55 33.58
N LEU A 75 -3.03 -27.84 33.92
CA LEU A 75 -2.24 -28.11 35.13
C LEU A 75 -2.94 -27.62 36.40
N LEU A 76 -3.85 -26.65 36.29
CA LEU A 76 -4.61 -26.13 37.43
C LEU A 76 -5.62 -27.17 37.95
N THR A 77 -5.89 -27.10 39.25
CA THR A 77 -6.93 -27.94 39.87
C THR A 77 -8.30 -27.62 39.28
N VAL A 78 -9.23 -28.58 39.35
CA VAL A 78 -10.59 -28.39 38.78
C VAL A 78 -11.30 -27.19 39.44
N GLU A 79 -11.10 -26.99 40.74
CA GLU A 79 -11.70 -25.87 41.48
C GLU A 79 -11.19 -24.52 40.96
N GLN A 80 -9.87 -24.38 40.77
CA GLN A 80 -9.25 -23.17 40.22
C GLN A 80 -9.70 -22.90 38.77
N ARG A 81 -9.81 -23.95 37.94
CA ARG A 81 -10.31 -23.81 36.56
C ARG A 81 -11.75 -23.32 36.52
N LEU A 82 -12.59 -23.77 37.45
CA LEU A 82 -13.99 -23.33 37.55
C LEU A 82 -14.09 -21.89 38.02
N GLU A 83 -13.23 -21.47 38.96
CA GLU A 83 -13.20 -20.11 39.48
C GLU A 83 -12.71 -19.10 38.42
N ILE A 84 -11.70 -19.48 37.63
CA ILE A 84 -11.14 -18.61 36.58
C ILE A 84 -12.03 -18.58 35.34
N GLY A 85 -12.51 -19.74 34.87
CA GLY A 85 -13.26 -19.83 33.61
C GLY A 85 -14.72 -19.41 33.72
N ASP A 86 -15.39 -19.74 34.84
CA ASP A 86 -16.84 -19.53 34.95
C ASP A 86 -17.25 -19.06 36.37
N PRO A 87 -16.71 -17.91 36.83
CA PRO A 87 -16.96 -17.40 38.19
C PRO A 87 -18.45 -17.17 38.46
N GLU A 88 -19.19 -16.75 37.43
CA GLU A 88 -20.62 -16.42 37.52
C GLU A 88 -21.56 -17.58 37.16
N LYS A 89 -21.01 -18.77 36.85
CA LYS A 89 -21.78 -19.98 36.47
C LYS A 89 -22.70 -19.76 35.26
N GLN A 90 -22.23 -19.00 34.28
CA GLN A 90 -22.97 -18.71 33.05
C GLN A 90 -22.95 -19.92 32.09
N LEU A 91 -21.95 -20.81 32.18
CA LEU A 91 -21.88 -21.98 31.31
C LEU A 91 -22.91 -23.04 31.70
N LYS A 92 -23.53 -23.65 30.68
CA LYS A 92 -24.38 -24.83 30.87
C LYS A 92 -23.56 -25.98 31.45
N ARG A 93 -24.14 -26.75 32.37
CA ARG A 93 -23.46 -27.85 33.10
C ARG A 93 -22.66 -28.80 32.19
N ARG A 94 -23.17 -29.10 30.99
CA ARG A 94 -22.52 -29.98 30.01
C ARG A 94 -21.25 -29.35 29.43
N ASP A 95 -21.33 -28.09 29.02
CA ASP A 95 -20.22 -27.36 28.41
C ASP A 95 -19.14 -27.04 29.45
N ARG A 96 -19.57 -26.67 30.66
CA ARG A 96 -18.70 -26.50 31.82
C ARG A 96 -17.87 -27.75 32.10
N ASN A 97 -18.49 -28.93 32.06
CA ASN A 97 -17.76 -30.18 32.25
C ASN A 97 -16.79 -30.47 31.09
N LYS A 98 -17.25 -30.31 29.84
CA LYS A 98 -16.45 -30.58 28.63
C LYS A 98 -15.20 -29.68 28.54
N ILE A 99 -15.36 -28.39 28.84
CA ILE A 99 -14.34 -27.36 28.67
C ILE A 99 -13.43 -27.28 29.90
N LEU A 100 -14.00 -27.19 31.11
CA LEU A 100 -13.21 -26.88 32.31
C LEU A 100 -12.78 -28.12 33.09
N VAL A 101 -13.54 -29.22 33.04
CA VAL A 101 -13.31 -30.39 33.91
C VAL A 101 -12.61 -31.53 33.18
N ASP A 102 -13.17 -31.98 32.06
CA ASP A 102 -12.74 -33.16 31.32
C ASP A 102 -11.30 -33.02 30.79
N LYS A 103 -10.57 -34.13 30.66
CA LYS A 103 -9.22 -34.16 30.07
C LYS A 103 -9.26 -33.80 28.58
N VAL A 104 -8.16 -33.27 28.05
CA VAL A 104 -8.00 -32.94 26.62
C VAL A 104 -8.01 -34.22 25.77
N GLY A 105 -8.82 -34.24 24.72
CA GLY A 105 -8.98 -35.34 23.78
C GLY A 105 -9.52 -34.85 22.43
N ASN A 106 -9.61 -35.77 21.45
CA ASN A 106 -9.98 -35.43 20.06
C ASN A 106 -11.33 -34.68 19.99
N ASN A 107 -12.27 -35.04 20.88
CA ASN A 107 -13.64 -34.54 20.87
C ASN A 107 -13.82 -33.21 21.63
N ASN A 108 -12.78 -32.68 22.27
CA ASN A 108 -12.87 -31.44 23.04
C ASN A 108 -11.66 -30.50 22.93
N VAL A 109 -10.59 -30.86 22.19
CA VAL A 109 -9.37 -30.04 22.09
C VAL A 109 -9.64 -28.67 21.44
N LEU A 110 -10.36 -28.64 20.31
CA LEU A 110 -10.72 -27.38 19.65
C LEU A 110 -11.66 -26.54 20.50
N GLU A 111 -12.64 -27.16 21.15
CA GLU A 111 -13.58 -26.46 22.02
C GLU A 111 -12.91 -25.84 23.24
N LYS A 112 -11.81 -26.43 23.71
CA LYS A 112 -11.01 -25.86 24.80
C LYS A 112 -10.10 -24.74 24.31
N LEU A 113 -9.50 -24.87 23.12
CA LEU A 113 -8.69 -23.82 22.51
C LEU A 113 -9.54 -22.57 22.22
N ASN A 114 -10.69 -22.74 21.56
CA ASN A 114 -11.65 -21.66 21.29
C ASN A 114 -12.18 -20.95 22.55
N TYR A 115 -12.11 -21.61 23.71
CA TYR A 115 -12.59 -21.03 24.97
C TYR A 115 -11.51 -20.32 25.77
N LEU A 116 -10.27 -20.83 25.72
CA LEU A 116 -9.16 -20.31 26.51
C LEU A 116 -8.39 -19.19 25.82
N GLY A 117 -8.43 -19.14 24.49
CA GLY A 117 -7.76 -18.13 23.70
C GLY A 117 -8.50 -17.86 22.39
N ASP A 118 -7.82 -17.20 21.46
CA ASP A 118 -8.41 -16.74 20.21
C ASP A 118 -8.05 -17.67 19.05
N TRP A 119 -8.36 -18.96 19.26
CA TRP A 119 -8.08 -19.99 18.27
C TRP A 119 -8.79 -19.74 16.93
N GLU A 120 -9.92 -19.03 16.98
CA GLU A 120 -10.65 -18.57 15.81
C GLU A 120 -9.81 -17.60 14.96
N GLN A 121 -9.25 -16.56 15.58
CA GLN A 121 -8.29 -15.68 14.91
C GLN A 121 -6.99 -16.42 14.53
N THR A 122 -6.53 -17.36 15.34
CA THR A 122 -5.33 -18.13 15.03
C THR A 122 -5.49 -18.94 13.73
N SER A 123 -6.68 -19.47 13.47
CA SER A 123 -6.98 -20.19 12.22
C SER A 123 -7.08 -19.30 10.96
N ARG A 124 -7.17 -17.96 11.13
CA ARG A 124 -7.15 -16.95 10.05
C ARG A 124 -5.79 -16.68 9.47
N LEU A 125 -4.77 -17.01 10.24
CA LEU A 125 -3.43 -16.56 9.97
C LEU A 125 -2.94 -17.12 8.64
N ILE A 126 -2.14 -16.31 7.95
CA ILE A 126 -1.54 -16.69 6.67
C ILE A 126 -0.71 -17.96 6.91
N PHE A 127 -0.84 -18.95 6.04
CA PHE A 127 -0.19 -20.26 6.15
C PHE A 127 -0.74 -21.22 7.22
N PHE A 128 -1.82 -20.90 7.95
CA PHE A 128 -2.38 -21.80 8.97
C PHE A 128 -2.66 -23.20 8.43
N GLU A 129 -3.36 -23.31 7.29
CA GLU A 129 -3.73 -24.61 6.70
C GLU A 129 -2.50 -25.41 6.26
N GLU A 130 -1.54 -24.73 5.62
CA GLU A 130 -0.30 -25.31 5.18
C GLU A 130 0.54 -25.80 6.37
N ILE A 131 0.63 -25.02 7.45
CA ILE A 131 1.35 -25.38 8.68
C ILE A 131 0.68 -26.58 9.35
N MET A 132 -0.64 -26.57 9.50
CA MET A 132 -1.33 -27.70 10.13
C MET A 132 -1.17 -28.98 9.32
N THR A 133 -1.26 -28.88 8.00
CA THR A 133 -1.00 -30.01 7.08
C THR A 133 0.42 -30.51 7.21
N PHE A 134 1.40 -29.60 7.26
CA PHE A 134 2.80 -29.92 7.48
C PHE A 134 3.02 -30.67 8.81
N ILE A 135 2.50 -30.15 9.93
CA ILE A 135 2.62 -30.78 11.25
C ILE A 135 1.99 -32.18 11.24
N TYR A 136 0.81 -32.33 10.64
CA TYR A 136 0.16 -33.64 10.48
C TYR A 136 1.02 -34.65 9.70
N LEU A 137 1.66 -34.21 8.61
CA LEU A 137 2.52 -35.07 7.79
C LEU A 137 3.75 -35.52 8.59
N LYS A 138 4.39 -34.60 9.32
CA LYS A 138 5.56 -34.92 10.18
C LYS A 138 5.20 -35.86 11.31
N GLN A 139 4.08 -35.63 12.02
CA GLN A 139 3.63 -36.49 13.11
C GLN A 139 3.30 -37.92 12.66
N ASN A 140 2.85 -38.11 11.41
CA ASN A 140 2.55 -39.44 10.86
C ASN A 140 3.72 -40.07 10.08
N GLY A 141 4.90 -39.43 10.06
CA GLY A 141 6.08 -39.93 9.36
C GLY A 141 5.91 -40.07 7.84
N LYS A 142 5.02 -39.27 7.25
CA LYS A 142 4.76 -39.27 5.80
C LYS A 142 5.58 -38.18 5.12
N SER A 143 6.09 -38.48 3.94
CA SER A 143 6.78 -37.52 3.06
C SER A 143 5.87 -37.02 1.92
N ASP A 144 4.55 -37.09 2.10
CA ASP A 144 3.60 -36.64 1.09
C ASP A 144 3.61 -35.10 0.99
N GLU A 145 3.27 -34.55 -0.17
CA GLU A 145 3.23 -33.10 -0.44
C GLU A 145 2.13 -32.42 0.40
N ILE A 146 2.29 -31.12 0.72
CA ILE A 146 1.27 -30.32 1.40
C ILE A 146 0.10 -30.12 0.43
N THR A 147 -0.80 -31.08 0.36
CA THR A 147 -1.98 -31.05 -0.51
C THR A 147 -3.23 -30.84 0.33
N ASP A 148 -4.12 -29.95 -0.13
CA ASP A 148 -5.45 -29.64 0.39
C ASP A 148 -5.55 -29.41 1.93
N PRO A 149 -6.44 -28.51 2.38
CA PRO A 149 -6.65 -28.30 3.81
C PRO A 149 -6.99 -29.60 4.57
N LEU A 150 -6.46 -29.73 5.80
CA LEU A 150 -6.77 -30.87 6.67
C LEU A 150 -8.26 -30.88 7.01
N ARG A 151 -8.91 -32.02 6.74
CA ARG A 151 -10.23 -32.33 7.33
C ARG A 151 -10.14 -32.27 8.85
N GLU A 152 -11.17 -31.80 9.54
CA GLU A 152 -11.04 -31.51 10.97
C GLU A 152 -10.81 -32.72 11.86
N ASN A 153 -11.30 -33.91 11.48
CA ASN A 153 -10.95 -35.14 12.19
C ASN A 153 -9.43 -35.36 12.25
N ARG A 154 -8.71 -34.97 11.20
CA ARG A 154 -7.24 -34.99 11.16
C ARG A 154 -6.69 -33.84 11.99
N LEU A 155 -7.19 -32.61 11.82
CA LEU A 155 -6.78 -31.45 12.60
C LEU A 155 -6.86 -31.70 14.12
N ARG A 156 -8.00 -32.16 14.62
CA ARG A 156 -8.22 -32.50 16.04
C ARG A 156 -7.25 -33.56 16.55
N LYS A 157 -6.97 -34.56 15.70
CA LYS A 157 -6.00 -35.60 16.02
C LYS A 157 -4.60 -34.99 16.13
N THR A 158 -4.19 -34.16 15.16
CA THR A 158 -2.90 -33.43 15.15
C THR A 158 -2.74 -32.57 16.40
N LEU A 159 -3.75 -31.76 16.74
CA LEU A 159 -3.71 -30.86 17.90
C LEU A 159 -3.68 -31.62 19.23
N LYS A 160 -4.40 -32.74 19.35
CA LYS A 160 -4.32 -33.58 20.55
C LYS A 160 -2.94 -34.22 20.67
N GLU A 161 -2.38 -34.71 19.57
CA GLU A 161 -1.04 -35.30 19.54
C GLU A 161 0.00 -34.25 19.93
N TRP A 162 -0.11 -33.02 19.41
CA TRP A 162 0.73 -31.88 19.77
C TRP A 162 0.56 -31.42 21.23
N TYR A 163 -0.67 -31.38 21.73
CA TYR A 163 -0.93 -31.12 23.15
C TYR A 163 -0.23 -32.15 24.05
N GLY A 164 -0.19 -33.42 23.63
CA GLY A 164 0.42 -34.51 24.37
C GLY A 164 1.95 -34.59 24.27
N SER A 165 2.58 -33.93 23.30
CA SER A 165 4.03 -33.89 23.14
C SER A 165 4.65 -32.79 24.02
N GLU A 166 5.41 -33.18 25.04
CA GLU A 166 6.20 -32.22 25.83
C GLU A 166 7.38 -31.72 24.97
N GLY A 167 7.22 -30.54 24.36
CA GLY A 167 8.26 -29.87 23.58
C GLY A 167 8.32 -30.36 22.13
N ASP A 168 7.29 -30.05 21.33
CA ASP A 168 7.22 -30.49 19.94
C ASP A 168 8.33 -29.83 19.11
N ASN A 169 9.32 -30.63 18.72
CA ASN A 169 10.44 -30.23 17.85
C ASN A 169 10.13 -30.50 16.35
N THR A 170 8.86 -30.71 15.99
CA THR A 170 8.49 -31.02 14.59
C THR A 170 8.52 -29.82 13.66
N TRP A 171 8.52 -28.60 14.21
CA TRP A 171 8.59 -27.39 13.41
C TRP A 171 10.03 -27.06 13.02
N ASP A 172 10.20 -26.88 11.73
CA ASP A 172 11.39 -26.32 11.13
C ASP A 172 10.93 -25.46 9.95
N PRO A 173 11.04 -24.11 10.05
CA PRO A 173 10.63 -23.20 8.99
C PRO A 173 11.25 -23.56 7.63
N ALA A 174 12.50 -24.03 7.60
CA ALA A 174 13.19 -24.38 6.37
C ALA A 174 12.62 -25.65 5.71
N THR A 175 12.24 -26.64 6.52
CA THR A 175 11.57 -27.84 6.01
C THR A 175 10.15 -27.50 5.53
N PHE A 176 9.44 -26.60 6.23
CA PHE A 176 8.11 -26.14 5.83
C PHE A 176 8.13 -25.43 4.47
N THR A 177 9.01 -24.44 4.26
CA THR A 177 9.07 -23.71 2.99
C THR A 177 9.38 -24.64 1.82
N THR A 178 10.26 -25.62 2.03
CA THR A 178 10.60 -26.64 1.03
C THR A 178 9.36 -27.44 0.60
N ASP A 179 8.60 -27.95 1.58
CA ASP A 179 7.39 -28.74 1.33
C ASP A 179 6.25 -27.88 0.72
N TYR A 180 6.15 -26.60 1.10
CA TYR A 180 5.19 -25.64 0.54
C TYR A 180 5.44 -25.37 -0.95
N PHE A 181 6.69 -25.05 -1.32
CA PHE A 181 7.02 -24.79 -2.72
C PHE A 181 6.86 -26.03 -3.59
N ALA A 182 7.19 -27.22 -3.07
CA ALA A 182 6.97 -28.47 -3.79
C ALA A 182 5.50 -28.65 -4.19
N SER A 183 4.56 -28.35 -3.28
CA SER A 183 3.12 -28.39 -3.54
C SER A 183 2.67 -27.36 -4.60
N LYS A 184 3.15 -26.12 -4.53
CA LYS A 184 2.83 -25.11 -5.55
C LYS A 184 3.35 -25.46 -6.95
N LEU A 185 4.41 -26.27 -7.03
CA LEU A 185 4.91 -26.79 -8.30
C LEU A 185 4.03 -27.93 -8.84
N SER A 186 3.44 -28.77 -7.99
CA SER A 186 2.58 -29.89 -8.39
C SER A 186 1.21 -29.48 -8.91
N ASP A 187 0.65 -28.35 -8.42
CA ASP A 187 -0.69 -27.85 -8.79
C ASP A 187 -0.80 -27.31 -10.23
N ARG A 188 0.33 -27.26 -10.96
CA ARG A 188 0.40 -26.58 -12.25
C ARG A 188 -0.23 -27.36 -13.41
N PRO A 189 -0.71 -26.66 -14.46
CA PRO A 189 -1.13 -27.29 -15.69
C PRO A 189 -0.03 -28.19 -16.27
N ARG A 190 -0.40 -29.40 -16.70
CA ARG A 190 0.54 -30.42 -17.22
C ARG A 190 1.46 -29.92 -18.34
N SER A 191 1.08 -28.89 -19.09
CA SER A 191 1.91 -28.28 -20.13
C SER A 191 3.06 -27.44 -19.57
N GLU A 192 2.84 -26.76 -18.46
CA GLU A 192 3.84 -25.92 -17.78
C GLU A 192 4.72 -26.75 -16.86
N ALA A 193 4.16 -27.71 -16.11
CA ALA A 193 4.90 -28.63 -15.25
C ALA A 193 5.92 -29.51 -16.03
N LYS A 194 5.75 -29.65 -17.35
CA LYS A 194 6.68 -30.38 -18.23
C LYS A 194 7.87 -29.52 -18.69
N LYS A 195 7.79 -28.20 -18.57
CA LYS A 195 8.91 -27.31 -18.89
C LYS A 195 9.94 -27.44 -17.79
N ARG A 196 11.18 -27.75 -18.15
CA ARG A 196 12.32 -27.72 -17.25
C ARG A 196 13.39 -26.88 -17.90
N LEU A 197 13.74 -25.78 -17.25
CA LEU A 197 14.83 -24.92 -17.66
C LEU A 197 15.54 -24.49 -16.39
N ALA A 198 16.82 -24.85 -16.26
CA ALA A 198 17.67 -24.36 -15.18
C ALA A 198 18.92 -23.71 -15.79
N MET A 199 19.22 -22.51 -15.33
CA MET A 199 20.35 -21.71 -15.78
C MET A 199 21.20 -21.32 -14.58
N ILE A 200 22.51 -21.41 -14.73
CA ILE A 200 23.44 -20.72 -13.85
C ILE A 200 23.74 -19.37 -14.50
N GLY A 201 23.54 -18.29 -13.75
CA GLY A 201 24.04 -16.95 -14.05
C GLY A 201 25.27 -16.63 -13.21
N ARG A 202 26.39 -16.28 -13.85
CA ARG A 202 27.62 -15.81 -13.20
C ARG A 202 27.83 -14.35 -13.55
N GLY A 203 27.74 -13.49 -12.54
CA GLY A 203 27.71 -12.05 -12.76
C GLY A 203 28.38 -11.24 -11.68
N THR A 204 28.43 -9.95 -11.94
CA THR A 204 28.96 -8.96 -11.02
C THR A 204 27.91 -7.90 -10.75
N VAL A 205 27.80 -7.50 -9.48
CA VAL A 205 27.04 -6.32 -9.07
C VAL A 205 28.05 -5.30 -8.62
N LYS A 206 27.99 -4.11 -9.19
CA LYS A 206 28.88 -3.00 -8.90
C LYS A 206 28.08 -1.93 -8.18
N ALA A 207 28.48 -1.60 -6.97
CA ALA A 207 27.92 -0.50 -6.20
C ALA A 207 28.98 0.56 -5.96
N GLY A 208 28.51 1.79 -5.77
CA GLY A 208 29.39 2.92 -5.59
C GLY A 208 28.65 4.23 -5.70
N PHE A 209 29.41 5.27 -6.00
CA PHE A 209 28.93 6.63 -6.02
C PHE A 209 28.80 7.11 -7.46
N ASP A 210 27.71 7.81 -7.73
CA ASP A 210 27.50 8.53 -8.97
C ASP A 210 27.71 10.02 -8.70
N PHE A 211 28.78 10.54 -9.28
CA PHE A 211 29.28 11.89 -9.15
C PHE A 211 28.74 12.82 -10.25
N GLU A 212 27.88 12.37 -11.15
CA GLU A 212 27.28 13.23 -12.19
C GLU A 212 26.60 14.49 -11.58
N GLU A 213 26.01 14.34 -10.39
CA GLU A 213 25.34 15.44 -9.66
C GLU A 213 26.25 16.14 -8.63
N LEU A 214 27.52 15.73 -8.45
CA LEU A 214 28.38 16.27 -7.39
C LEU A 214 28.84 17.70 -7.73
N GLN A 215 28.43 18.66 -6.89
CA GLN A 215 28.82 20.07 -7.02
C GLN A 215 29.83 20.48 -5.93
N SER A 216 30.58 21.57 -6.18
CA SER A 216 31.63 22.05 -5.27
C SER A 216 31.12 22.44 -3.87
N HIS A 217 29.84 22.79 -3.73
CA HIS A 217 29.24 23.14 -2.46
C HIS A 217 28.71 21.93 -1.67
N MET A 218 28.73 20.73 -2.26
CA MET A 218 28.22 19.50 -1.65
C MET A 218 29.26 18.79 -0.79
N TYR A 219 30.47 19.34 -0.62
CA TYR A 219 31.43 18.81 0.34
C TYR A 219 32.06 19.92 1.18
N TYR A 220 32.43 19.57 2.41
CA TYR A 220 33.08 20.45 3.37
C TYR A 220 34.22 19.72 4.06
N LEU A 221 35.44 20.26 3.95
CA LEU A 221 36.62 19.75 4.64
C LEU A 221 36.89 20.61 5.87
N ASN A 222 36.78 19.99 7.05
CA ASN A 222 37.23 20.58 8.30
C ASN A 222 38.70 20.21 8.54
N GLU A 223 39.61 21.12 8.17
CA GLU A 223 41.05 20.92 8.27
C GLU A 223 41.54 20.77 9.72
N GLU A 224 40.88 21.41 10.69
CA GLU A 224 41.30 21.37 12.11
C GLU A 224 41.10 19.98 12.72
N VAL A 225 39.97 19.33 12.39
CA VAL A 225 39.60 18.03 12.95
C VAL A 225 40.06 16.88 12.03
N GLY A 226 40.20 17.15 10.73
CA GLY A 226 40.47 16.16 9.69
C GLY A 226 39.20 15.42 9.25
N GLU A 227 38.07 16.12 9.14
CA GLU A 227 36.78 15.53 8.78
C GLU A 227 36.29 16.03 7.43
N LEU A 228 35.90 15.12 6.55
CA LEU A 228 35.28 15.44 5.27
C LEU A 228 33.80 15.09 5.33
N HIS A 229 32.94 16.07 5.13
CA HIS A 229 31.51 15.88 5.03
C HIS A 229 31.08 16.00 3.58
N ILE A 230 30.30 15.02 3.09
CA ILE A 230 29.75 15.01 1.73
C ILE A 230 28.24 14.95 1.85
N PHE A 231 27.54 15.89 1.23
CA PHE A 231 26.10 16.08 1.33
C PHE A 231 25.41 15.65 0.04
N GLY A 232 24.30 14.90 0.16
CA GLY A 232 23.46 14.52 -0.98
C GLY A 232 24.07 13.46 -1.90
N LEU A 233 25.16 12.81 -1.48
CA LEU A 233 25.81 11.74 -2.24
C LEU A 233 25.58 10.41 -1.53
N ALA A 234 24.74 9.55 -2.12
CA ALA A 234 24.42 8.22 -1.61
C ALA A 234 25.07 7.11 -2.45
N PRO A 235 25.51 6.00 -1.84
CA PRO A 235 25.93 4.81 -2.57
C PRO A 235 24.71 4.13 -3.23
N LYS A 236 24.81 3.77 -4.51
CA LYS A 236 23.77 3.03 -5.23
C LYS A 236 24.33 1.86 -6.03
N ILE A 237 23.46 0.95 -6.47
CA ILE A 237 23.84 -0.10 -7.42
C ILE A 237 23.97 0.53 -8.80
N LEU A 238 25.21 0.73 -9.26
CA LEU A 238 25.52 1.36 -10.54
C LEU A 238 25.29 0.42 -11.71
N ASN A 239 25.60 -0.87 -11.53
CA ASN A 239 25.45 -1.88 -12.56
C ASN A 239 25.23 -3.27 -11.96
N ALA A 240 24.42 -4.09 -12.61
CA ALA A 240 24.34 -5.51 -12.35
C ALA A 240 24.27 -6.24 -13.70
N ASP A 241 25.28 -7.03 -14.00
CA ASP A 241 25.37 -7.75 -15.27
C ASP A 241 25.84 -9.20 -15.06
N ILE A 242 25.33 -10.08 -15.92
CA ILE A 242 25.75 -11.47 -16.01
C ILE A 242 26.56 -11.57 -17.31
N ASN A 243 27.87 -11.33 -17.18
CA ASN A 243 28.77 -11.23 -18.32
C ASN A 243 28.92 -12.59 -19.02
N PRO A 244 28.55 -12.74 -20.31
CA PRO A 244 28.70 -13.99 -21.05
C PRO A 244 30.15 -14.51 -21.14
N TRP A 245 31.16 -13.72 -20.77
CA TRP A 245 32.58 -14.08 -20.74
C TRP A 245 33.19 -13.95 -19.33
N PHE A 246 32.40 -14.25 -18.29
CA PHE A 246 32.67 -14.03 -16.86
C PHE A 246 34.13 -14.27 -16.40
N ILE A 247 34.86 -15.21 -17.02
CA ILE A 247 36.32 -15.31 -16.89
C ILE A 247 36.94 -15.52 -18.28
N PRO A 248 37.43 -14.47 -18.97
CA PRO A 248 37.98 -14.58 -20.32
C PRO A 248 39.19 -15.55 -20.37
N GLU A 249 40.00 -15.55 -19.31
CA GLU A 249 41.19 -16.40 -19.16
C GLU A 249 40.86 -17.89 -19.01
N LYS A 250 39.61 -18.23 -18.64
CA LYS A 250 39.15 -19.62 -18.42
C LYS A 250 38.02 -20.05 -19.36
N GLY A 251 37.53 -19.16 -20.24
CA GLY A 251 36.49 -19.46 -21.22
C GLY A 251 35.13 -19.86 -20.63
N ILE A 252 34.79 -19.40 -19.43
CA ILE A 252 33.54 -19.79 -18.75
C ILE A 252 32.40 -18.87 -19.18
N PRO A 253 31.27 -19.42 -19.70
CA PRO A 253 30.13 -18.61 -20.09
C PRO A 253 29.40 -18.01 -18.88
N GLY A 254 28.89 -16.79 -19.05
CA GLY A 254 28.09 -16.08 -18.03
C GLY A 254 26.76 -16.73 -17.72
N PHE A 255 26.08 -17.21 -18.77
CA PHE A 255 24.90 -18.06 -18.61
C PHE A 255 25.23 -19.46 -19.08
N ASP A 256 25.05 -20.43 -18.19
CA ASP A 256 25.22 -21.85 -18.50
C ASP A 256 23.89 -22.59 -18.31
N LEU A 257 23.51 -23.39 -19.31
CA LEU A 257 22.27 -24.18 -19.29
C LEU A 257 22.56 -25.51 -18.62
N LEU A 258 22.11 -25.68 -17.39
CA LEU A 258 22.28 -26.95 -16.67
C LEU A 258 21.28 -28.01 -17.12
N SER A 259 20.04 -27.61 -17.37
CA SER A 259 19.00 -28.53 -17.83
C SER A 259 17.98 -27.83 -18.73
N TYR A 260 17.56 -28.54 -19.77
CA TYR A 260 16.53 -28.12 -20.71
C TYR A 260 15.67 -29.33 -21.08
N ASN A 261 14.38 -29.29 -20.79
CA ASN A 261 13.41 -30.30 -21.21
C ASN A 261 12.02 -29.67 -21.41
N GLY A 262 11.20 -30.25 -22.28
CA GLY A 262 9.88 -29.73 -22.64
C GLY A 262 9.91 -28.62 -23.70
N LYS A 263 8.72 -28.08 -24.03
CA LYS A 263 8.56 -26.99 -25.01
C LYS A 263 8.85 -25.62 -24.36
N VAL A 264 10.10 -25.40 -23.98
CA VAL A 264 10.57 -24.13 -23.41
C VAL A 264 10.87 -23.16 -24.55
N ASP A 265 10.30 -21.96 -24.51
CA ASP A 265 10.45 -20.94 -25.55
C ASP A 265 11.51 -19.87 -25.20
N PHE A 266 11.79 -18.97 -26.14
CA PHE A 266 12.72 -17.86 -25.90
C PHE A 266 12.24 -16.92 -24.79
N LYS A 267 10.92 -16.74 -24.62
CA LYS A 267 10.36 -15.88 -23.58
C LYS A 267 10.64 -16.45 -22.19
N ASP A 268 10.49 -17.75 -22.01
CA ASP A 268 10.82 -18.48 -20.79
C ASP A 268 12.31 -18.28 -20.43
N SER A 269 13.21 -18.40 -21.41
CA SER A 269 14.64 -18.16 -21.19
C SER A 269 14.97 -16.71 -20.81
N LYS A 270 14.26 -15.73 -21.41
CA LYS A 270 14.41 -14.31 -21.06
C LYS A 270 13.96 -14.05 -19.63
N LYS A 271 12.84 -14.64 -19.19
CA LYS A 271 12.35 -14.52 -17.82
C LYS A 271 13.35 -15.07 -16.80
N VAL A 272 13.89 -16.27 -17.04
CA VAL A 272 14.93 -16.87 -16.17
C VAL A 272 16.18 -15.99 -16.08
N LYS A 273 16.61 -15.39 -17.20
CA LYS A 273 17.75 -14.45 -17.19
C LYS A 273 17.48 -13.18 -16.38
N ILE A 274 16.32 -12.55 -16.55
CA ILE A 274 15.94 -11.35 -15.79
C ILE A 274 15.92 -11.67 -14.29
N TYR A 275 15.30 -12.78 -13.92
CA TYR A 275 15.20 -13.20 -12.52
C TYR A 275 16.57 -13.53 -11.92
N ALA A 276 17.48 -14.14 -12.70
CA ALA A 276 18.85 -14.35 -12.25
C ALA A 276 19.56 -13.03 -11.93
N VAL A 277 19.40 -11.99 -12.77
CA VAL A 277 19.96 -10.64 -12.48
C VAL A 277 19.34 -10.05 -11.21
N GLN A 278 18.02 -10.16 -11.01
CA GLN A 278 17.34 -9.69 -9.80
C GLN A 278 17.86 -10.42 -8.55
N LYS A 279 17.93 -11.76 -8.58
CA LYS A 279 18.46 -12.58 -7.49
C LYS A 279 19.90 -12.20 -7.16
N LEU A 280 20.70 -11.90 -8.17
CA LEU A 280 22.07 -11.43 -8.00
C LEU A 280 22.12 -10.05 -7.31
N LYS A 281 21.26 -9.10 -7.69
CA LYS A 281 21.12 -7.79 -7.02
C LYS A 281 20.66 -7.95 -5.56
N THR A 282 19.66 -8.78 -5.30
CA THR A 282 19.14 -9.04 -3.95
C THR A 282 20.22 -9.66 -3.07
N ASN A 283 20.97 -10.65 -3.58
CA ASN A 283 22.10 -11.25 -2.87
C ASN A 283 23.19 -10.21 -2.56
N ALA A 284 23.47 -9.30 -3.49
CA ALA A 284 24.42 -8.22 -3.27
C ALA A 284 23.94 -7.24 -2.18
N ARG A 285 22.67 -6.81 -2.21
CA ARG A 285 22.07 -5.97 -1.15
C ARG A 285 22.15 -6.66 0.21
N LYS A 286 21.75 -7.94 0.31
CA LYS A 286 21.85 -8.74 1.55
C LYS A 286 23.29 -8.91 2.05
N ALA A 287 24.25 -8.95 1.14
CA ALA A 287 25.68 -8.99 1.47
C ALA A 287 26.23 -7.63 1.95
N GLY A 288 25.37 -6.62 2.08
CA GLY A 288 25.74 -5.29 2.54
C GLY A 288 26.57 -4.51 1.50
N ILE A 289 26.32 -4.72 0.20
CA ILE A 289 27.14 -4.08 -0.85
C ILE A 289 27.05 -2.54 -0.79
N ILE A 290 25.94 -1.98 -0.30
CA ILE A 290 25.72 -0.54 -0.22
C ILE A 290 26.54 0.05 0.93
N GLU A 291 26.52 -0.58 2.09
CA GLU A 291 27.29 -0.20 3.28
C GLU A 291 28.80 -0.37 3.03
N GLN A 292 29.19 -1.44 2.32
CA GLN A 292 30.56 -1.62 1.87
C GLN A 292 30.98 -0.57 0.85
N ALA A 293 30.07 -0.23 -0.09
CA ALA A 293 30.32 0.83 -1.04
C ALA A 293 30.53 2.17 -0.34
N GLU A 294 29.75 2.47 0.70
CA GLU A 294 29.90 3.66 1.53
C GLU A 294 31.24 3.70 2.26
N LEU A 295 31.57 2.63 3.00
CA LEU A 295 32.82 2.54 3.76
C LEU A 295 34.06 2.64 2.87
N ASN A 296 34.07 1.88 1.76
CA ASN A 296 35.19 1.90 0.82
C ASN A 296 35.26 3.22 0.06
N GLY A 297 34.13 3.82 -0.27
CA GLY A 297 34.11 5.14 -0.88
C GLY A 297 34.60 6.22 0.07
N GLY A 298 34.22 6.18 1.35
CA GLY A 298 34.76 7.09 2.36
C GLY A 298 36.27 7.00 2.46
N GLN A 299 36.83 5.80 2.50
CA GLN A 299 38.30 5.61 2.52
C GLN A 299 38.96 6.09 1.22
N THR A 300 38.36 5.80 0.07
CA THR A 300 38.92 6.15 -1.25
C THR A 300 38.90 7.66 -1.47
N ILE A 301 37.78 8.30 -1.18
CA ILE A 301 37.64 9.76 -1.27
C ILE A 301 38.56 10.43 -0.25
N GLY A 302 38.63 9.93 0.99
CA GLY A 302 39.55 10.47 2.00
C GLY A 302 41.00 10.44 1.53
N ARG A 303 41.48 9.32 0.98
CA ARG A 303 42.84 9.22 0.41
C ARG A 303 43.07 10.16 -0.76
N LEU A 304 42.08 10.29 -1.64
CA LEU A 304 42.15 11.20 -2.79
C LEU A 304 42.30 12.64 -2.32
N ILE A 305 41.48 13.08 -1.35
CA ILE A 305 41.56 14.44 -0.80
C ILE A 305 42.89 14.66 -0.09
N ASN A 306 43.37 13.69 0.70
CA ASN A 306 44.68 13.78 1.36
C ASN A 306 45.82 14.02 0.35
N LEU A 307 45.76 13.35 -0.80
CA LEU A 307 46.75 13.51 -1.87
C LEU A 307 46.67 14.90 -2.54
N LEU A 308 45.47 15.47 -2.62
CA LEU A 308 45.22 16.73 -3.33
C LEU A 308 45.46 17.97 -2.46
N THR A 309 45.22 17.89 -1.16
CA THR A 309 45.25 19.05 -0.25
C THR A 309 46.40 19.02 0.75
N ASP A 310 47.15 17.91 0.84
CA ASP A 310 48.15 17.65 1.90
C ASP A 310 47.57 17.70 3.33
N VAL A 311 46.24 17.71 3.50
CA VAL A 311 45.55 17.68 4.80
C VAL A 311 45.13 16.24 5.12
N GLU A 312 45.39 15.78 6.34
CA GLU A 312 44.99 14.43 6.78
C GLU A 312 43.49 14.35 7.09
N VAL A 313 42.71 13.76 6.18
CA VAL A 313 41.32 13.34 6.41
C VAL A 313 41.30 12.03 7.19
N LYS A 314 40.89 12.11 8.46
CA LYS A 314 40.71 10.98 9.38
C LYS A 314 39.40 10.24 9.14
N LYS A 315 38.34 10.98 8.79
CA LYS A 315 37.00 10.40 8.61
C LYS A 315 36.21 11.14 7.53
N VAL A 316 35.48 10.36 6.74
CA VAL A 316 34.51 10.85 5.76
C VAL A 316 33.11 10.52 6.26
N PHE A 317 32.20 11.49 6.20
CA PHE A 317 30.78 11.35 6.54
C PHE A 317 29.94 11.62 5.30
N PHE A 318 29.08 10.67 4.95
CA PHE A 318 28.06 10.87 3.94
C PHE A 318 26.76 11.30 4.62
N HIS A 319 26.22 12.43 4.18
CA HIS A 319 24.94 12.95 4.63
C HIS A 319 23.96 12.81 3.47
N HIS A 320 23.35 11.64 3.35
CA HIS A 320 22.24 11.40 2.42
C HIS A 320 20.96 11.11 3.21
N ASP A 321 19.82 11.22 2.53
CA ASP A 321 18.49 11.10 3.14
C ASP A 321 17.76 9.95 2.43
N GLU A 322 17.49 8.87 3.15
CA GLU A 322 16.85 7.65 2.62
C GLU A 322 15.53 7.95 1.90
N LEU A 323 14.78 8.96 2.37
CA LEU A 323 13.52 9.36 1.77
C LEU A 323 13.75 10.00 0.39
N ILE A 324 14.83 10.78 0.23
CA ILE A 324 15.21 11.36 -1.06
C ILE A 324 15.65 10.25 -2.01
N ASP A 325 16.46 9.30 -1.53
CA ASP A 325 16.96 8.20 -2.34
C ASP A 325 15.80 7.31 -2.84
N LEU A 326 14.88 6.93 -1.94
CA LEU A 326 13.68 6.18 -2.30
C LEU A 326 12.78 6.96 -3.27
N THR A 327 12.65 8.28 -3.09
CA THR A 327 11.89 9.11 -4.02
C THR A 327 12.52 9.09 -5.42
N LYS A 328 13.85 9.16 -5.52
CA LYS A 328 14.55 9.07 -6.81
C LYS A 328 14.35 7.70 -7.47
N GLU A 329 14.44 6.61 -6.71
CA GLU A 329 14.16 5.25 -7.23
C GLU A 329 12.74 5.16 -7.81
N ILE A 330 11.73 5.63 -7.08
CA ILE A 330 10.33 5.65 -7.55
C ILE A 330 10.16 6.54 -8.80
N GLN A 331 10.85 7.68 -8.86
CA GLN A 331 10.80 8.60 -10.01
C GLN A 331 11.37 7.99 -11.29
N GLU A 332 12.41 7.15 -11.17
CA GLU A 332 13.01 6.45 -12.30
C GLU A 332 12.03 5.44 -12.91
N ASP A 333 11.21 4.78 -12.07
CA ASP A 333 10.23 3.79 -12.51
C ASP A 333 8.93 4.41 -13.06
N ARG A 334 8.61 5.66 -12.68
CA ARG A 334 7.40 6.42 -13.05
C ARG A 334 6.08 5.75 -12.67
N PHE A 335 6.15 4.73 -11.84
CA PHE A 335 5.04 3.92 -11.37
C PHE A 335 5.32 3.59 -9.92
N ILE A 336 4.30 3.72 -9.07
CA ILE A 336 4.45 3.49 -7.63
C ILE A 336 3.73 2.18 -7.27
N SER A 337 4.50 1.18 -6.82
CA SER A 337 3.95 -0.06 -6.27
C SER A 337 3.40 0.15 -4.86
N TYR A 338 2.52 -0.76 -4.42
CA TYR A 338 2.01 -0.75 -3.05
C TYR A 338 3.13 -0.83 -1.99
N GLU A 339 4.15 -1.66 -2.23
CA GLU A 339 5.27 -1.86 -1.33
C GLU A 339 6.12 -0.59 -1.20
N GLU A 340 6.43 0.06 -2.33
CA GLU A 340 7.17 1.33 -2.35
C GLU A 340 6.39 2.45 -1.66
N ALA A 341 5.08 2.58 -1.93
CA ALA A 341 4.24 3.56 -1.28
C ALA A 341 4.18 3.36 0.25
N THR A 342 4.06 2.10 0.69
CA THR A 342 4.04 1.76 2.11
C THR A 342 5.39 2.06 2.77
N LEU A 343 6.50 1.71 2.12
CA LEU A 343 7.85 2.00 2.60
C LEU A 343 8.08 3.52 2.69
N PHE A 344 7.68 4.25 1.65
CA PHE A 344 7.78 5.71 1.58
C PHE A 344 6.96 6.38 2.69
N GLU A 345 5.70 5.98 2.91
CA GLU A 345 4.85 6.51 3.98
C GLU A 345 5.41 6.23 5.38
N ASN A 346 6.07 5.09 5.58
CA ASN A 346 6.72 4.77 6.84
C ASN A 346 7.95 5.65 7.08
N HIS A 347 8.81 5.86 6.07
CA HIS A 347 9.92 6.80 6.16
C HIS A 347 9.43 8.24 6.38
N LEU A 348 8.31 8.63 5.75
CA LEU A 348 7.68 9.94 5.91
C LEU A 348 7.24 10.19 7.37
N LYS A 349 6.61 9.19 8.00
CA LYS A 349 6.23 9.26 9.43
C LYS A 349 7.44 9.42 10.34
N SER A 350 8.48 8.60 10.12
CA SER A 350 9.74 8.69 10.88
C SER A 350 10.42 10.07 10.71
N GLU A 351 10.46 10.62 9.50
CA GLU A 351 11.03 11.95 9.26
C GLU A 351 10.22 13.07 9.93
N LEU A 352 8.89 12.93 10.01
CA LEU A 352 8.06 13.88 10.74
C LEU A 352 8.34 13.89 12.25
N GLU A 353 8.54 12.72 12.86
CA GLU A 353 8.94 12.62 14.25
C GLU A 353 10.29 13.31 14.51
N LYS A 354 11.24 13.20 13.55
CA LYS A 354 12.51 13.93 13.61
C LYS A 354 12.31 15.45 13.46
N ILE A 355 11.45 15.90 12.57
CA ILE A 355 11.12 17.33 12.38
C ILE A 355 10.48 17.92 13.64
N ASP A 356 9.56 17.20 14.26
CA ASP A 356 8.91 17.62 15.49
C ASP A 356 9.93 17.71 16.63
N SER A 357 10.80 16.70 16.75
CA SER A 357 11.92 16.71 17.70
C SER A 357 12.85 17.90 17.50
N LEU A 358 13.19 18.25 16.24
CA LEU A 358 14.00 19.42 15.91
C LEU A 358 13.29 20.74 16.26
N ARG A 359 11.97 20.83 16.09
CA ARG A 359 11.18 22.03 16.43
C ARG A 359 11.06 22.25 17.93
N GLU A 360 11.01 21.17 18.70
CA GLU A 360 10.92 21.17 20.16
C GLU A 360 12.27 21.34 20.87
N ALA A 361 13.38 21.04 20.17
CA ALA A 361 14.73 21.18 20.71
C ALA A 361 15.01 22.59 21.25
N THR A 362 15.45 22.66 22.51
CA THR A 362 15.76 23.92 23.20
C THR A 362 17.15 24.45 22.88
N ALA A 363 18.10 23.55 22.62
CA ALA A 363 19.44 23.88 22.15
C ALA A 363 19.41 24.29 20.68
N ASP A 364 20.21 25.29 20.30
CA ASP A 364 20.35 25.78 18.92
C ASP A 364 19.02 25.96 18.16
N ARG A 365 18.03 26.52 18.88
CA ARG A 365 16.63 26.63 18.42
C ARG A 365 16.48 27.25 17.03
N TYR A 366 17.35 28.20 16.68
CA TYR A 366 17.31 28.86 15.38
C TYR A 366 17.73 27.90 14.25
N ASN A 367 18.88 27.24 14.37
CA ASN A 367 19.36 26.31 13.35
C ASN A 367 18.47 25.07 13.26
N ASN A 368 18.00 24.54 14.39
CA ASN A 368 17.11 23.38 14.41
C ASN A 368 15.76 23.67 13.75
N ARG A 369 15.19 24.86 13.97
CA ARG A 369 13.99 25.30 13.24
C ARG A 369 14.23 25.45 11.75
N LYS A 370 15.34 26.08 11.36
CA LYS A 370 15.70 26.24 9.95
C LYS A 370 15.90 24.88 9.27
N LEU A 371 16.53 23.93 9.95
CA LEU A 371 16.71 22.56 9.46
C LEU A 371 15.37 21.82 9.34
N ALA A 372 14.51 21.92 10.35
CA ALA A 372 13.17 21.37 10.34
C ALA A 372 12.33 21.92 9.19
N ASP A 373 12.39 23.23 8.94
CA ASP A 373 11.67 23.88 7.84
C ASP A 373 12.25 23.48 6.47
N THR A 374 13.57 23.28 6.38
CA THR A 374 14.22 22.78 5.16
C THR A 374 13.76 21.36 4.85
N LYS A 375 13.82 20.45 5.83
CA LYS A 375 13.32 19.07 5.69
C LYS A 375 11.84 19.03 5.33
N TRP A 376 11.02 19.85 5.99
CA TRP A 376 9.60 20.00 5.67
C TRP A 376 9.37 20.37 4.21
N ASN A 377 10.05 21.41 3.72
CA ASN A 377 9.92 21.86 2.34
C ASN A 377 10.41 20.82 1.34
N THR A 378 11.48 20.08 1.65
CA THR A 378 11.96 18.97 0.82
C THR A 378 10.91 17.87 0.71
N MET A 379 10.28 17.48 1.82
CA MET A 379 9.20 16.48 1.80
C MET A 379 7.98 16.93 0.97
N VAL A 380 7.57 18.20 1.10
CA VAL A 380 6.49 18.78 0.28
C VAL A 380 6.84 18.70 -1.21
N GLN A 381 8.09 19.00 -1.59
CA GLN A 381 8.53 18.91 -2.98
C GLN A 381 8.53 17.46 -3.50
N MET A 382 9.04 16.51 -2.70
CA MET A 382 9.04 15.09 -3.04
C MET A 382 7.63 14.56 -3.24
N LEU A 383 6.72 14.84 -2.30
CA LEU A 383 5.30 14.45 -2.42
C LEU A 383 4.64 15.04 -3.66
N LYS A 384 4.86 16.33 -3.94
CA LYS A 384 4.31 16.98 -5.12
C LYS A 384 4.78 16.32 -6.42
N GLN A 385 6.03 15.84 -6.46
CA GLN A 385 6.54 15.07 -7.59
C GLN A 385 5.89 13.68 -7.65
N LEU A 386 5.82 12.97 -6.51
CA LEU A 386 5.24 11.63 -6.45
C LEU A 386 3.76 11.60 -6.83
N GLN A 387 3.00 12.64 -6.46
CA GLN A 387 1.59 12.82 -6.82
C GLN A 387 1.34 12.95 -8.33
N THR A 388 2.37 13.05 -9.16
CA THR A 388 2.25 13.07 -10.62
C THR A 388 2.34 11.69 -11.26
N TYR A 389 2.76 10.67 -10.51
CA TYR A 389 2.91 9.31 -11.02
C TYR A 389 1.66 8.45 -10.79
N GLU A 390 1.53 7.44 -11.64
CA GLU A 390 0.49 6.43 -11.52
C GLU A 390 0.75 5.52 -10.32
N PHE A 391 -0.32 5.16 -9.61
CA PHE A 391 -0.28 4.23 -8.50
C PHE A 391 -0.97 2.92 -8.88
N GLU A 392 -0.42 1.81 -8.40
CA GLU A 392 -0.84 0.46 -8.76
C GLU A 392 -2.36 0.25 -8.75
N SER A 393 -2.90 -0.23 -9.87
CA SER A 393 -4.32 -0.58 -10.06
C SER A 393 -5.35 0.53 -9.80
N GLN A 394 -4.91 1.78 -9.59
CA GLN A 394 -5.82 2.92 -9.39
C GLN A 394 -5.87 3.85 -10.61
N VAL A 395 -7.05 4.41 -10.87
CA VAL A 395 -7.25 5.41 -11.93
C VAL A 395 -6.66 6.77 -11.52
N SER A 396 -6.65 7.06 -10.22
CA SER A 396 -6.14 8.31 -9.68
C SER A 396 -4.63 8.25 -9.44
N PRO A 397 -3.90 9.36 -9.63
CA PRO A 397 -2.51 9.46 -9.21
C PRO A 397 -2.31 9.20 -7.72
N TYR A 398 -1.09 8.89 -7.34
CA TYR A 398 -0.71 8.67 -5.95
C TYR A 398 -1.10 9.87 -5.07
N ASN A 399 -1.78 9.59 -3.96
CA ASN A 399 -2.32 10.61 -3.07
C ASN A 399 -2.41 10.08 -1.63
N TYR A 400 -2.85 10.95 -0.72
CA TYR A 400 -2.90 10.66 0.72
C TYR A 400 -3.65 9.37 1.09
N PHE A 401 -4.70 9.02 0.33
CA PHE A 401 -5.53 7.85 0.61
C PHE A 401 -5.24 6.65 -0.30
N ALA A 402 -4.25 6.75 -1.19
CA ALA A 402 -4.01 5.76 -2.22
C ALA A 402 -3.75 4.35 -1.64
N THR A 403 -2.86 4.23 -0.66
CA THR A 403 -2.55 2.96 0.02
C THR A 403 -3.73 2.36 0.76
N LEU A 404 -4.54 3.19 1.44
CA LEU A 404 -5.77 2.76 2.11
C LEU A 404 -6.77 2.17 1.12
N TRP A 405 -7.05 2.90 0.04
CA TRP A 405 -8.03 2.46 -0.96
C TRP A 405 -7.57 1.24 -1.75
N TYR A 406 -6.26 1.12 -2.01
CA TYR A 406 -5.73 -0.07 -2.67
C TYR A 406 -5.86 -1.31 -1.80
N ARG A 407 -5.63 -1.19 -0.49
CA ARG A 407 -5.81 -2.31 0.45
C ARG A 407 -7.24 -2.85 0.41
N ILE A 408 -8.23 -1.96 0.55
CA ILE A 408 -9.68 -2.29 0.49
C ILE A 408 -10.09 -2.84 -0.88
N ALA A 409 -9.52 -2.30 -1.96
CA ALA A 409 -9.84 -2.77 -3.31
C ALA A 409 -9.25 -4.15 -3.60
N LYS A 410 -8.09 -4.48 -3.01
CA LYS A 410 -7.36 -5.72 -3.27
C LYS A 410 -8.02 -6.93 -2.61
N ASP A 411 -8.53 -6.79 -1.40
CA ASP A 411 -9.28 -7.86 -0.72
C ASP A 411 -10.77 -7.85 -1.07
N GLY A 412 -11.28 -6.72 -1.56
CA GLY A 412 -12.63 -6.59 -2.10
C GLY A 412 -13.70 -6.62 -1.02
N LEU A 413 -13.38 -6.20 0.21
CA LEU A 413 -14.30 -6.10 1.33
C LEU A 413 -13.88 -4.96 2.26
N ILE A 414 -14.81 -4.42 3.04
CA ILE A 414 -14.48 -3.44 4.10
C ILE A 414 -14.67 -4.14 5.44
N ASP A 415 -13.56 -4.41 6.12
CA ASP A 415 -13.59 -4.95 7.47
C ASP A 415 -13.75 -3.87 8.56
N GLN A 416 -13.72 -4.29 9.83
CA GLN A 416 -13.92 -3.37 10.95
C GLN A 416 -12.75 -2.39 11.12
N GLU A 417 -11.51 -2.80 10.88
CA GLU A 417 -10.34 -1.92 11.01
C GLU A 417 -10.35 -0.85 9.91
N GLU A 418 -10.67 -1.26 8.69
CA GLU A 418 -10.82 -0.38 7.55
C GLU A 418 -11.99 0.57 7.70
N TRP A 419 -13.12 0.07 8.21
CA TRP A 419 -14.24 0.92 8.56
C TRP A 419 -13.86 1.97 9.61
N LEU A 420 -13.13 1.58 10.65
CA LEU A 420 -12.64 2.52 11.67
C LEU A 420 -11.67 3.55 11.09
N ALA A 421 -10.82 3.17 10.14
CA ALA A 421 -9.94 4.09 9.42
C ALA A 421 -10.75 5.10 8.60
N ILE A 422 -11.75 4.65 7.83
CA ILE A 422 -12.66 5.51 7.05
C ILE A 422 -13.45 6.45 7.97
N GLU A 423 -13.98 5.94 9.08
CA GLU A 423 -14.72 6.74 10.06
C GLU A 423 -13.81 7.76 10.76
N GLY A 424 -12.56 7.38 11.02
CA GLY A 424 -11.53 8.23 11.62
C GLY A 424 -11.19 9.47 10.79
N GLU A 425 -11.46 9.48 9.48
CA GLU A 425 -11.31 10.66 8.63
C GLU A 425 -12.40 11.72 8.85
N ASN A 426 -13.57 11.32 9.34
CA ASN A 426 -14.67 12.23 9.66
C ASN A 426 -14.63 12.77 11.10
N LYS A 427 -13.77 12.22 11.96
CA LYS A 427 -13.64 12.64 13.37
C LYS A 427 -12.75 13.90 13.49
N PRO A 428 -12.87 14.69 14.58
CA PRO A 428 -11.95 15.78 14.87
C PRO A 428 -10.50 15.27 14.86
N LYS A 429 -9.64 15.98 14.15
CA LYS A 429 -8.28 15.52 13.86
C LYS A 429 -7.35 15.88 15.02
N THR A 430 -6.37 15.01 15.28
CA THR A 430 -5.27 15.35 16.19
C THR A 430 -4.32 16.33 15.50
N PRO A 431 -3.57 17.17 16.24
CA PRO A 431 -2.62 18.11 15.64
C PRO A 431 -1.58 17.43 14.74
N GLN A 432 -1.12 16.23 15.13
CA GLN A 432 -0.20 15.43 14.33
C GLN A 432 -0.83 14.98 13.01
N LYS A 433 -2.09 14.53 13.03
CA LYS A 433 -2.82 14.15 11.82
C LYS A 433 -3.02 15.34 10.89
N GLU A 434 -3.36 16.52 11.42
CA GLU A 434 -3.47 17.73 10.61
C GLU A 434 -2.14 18.15 9.98
N GLN A 435 -1.03 17.99 10.71
CA GLN A 435 0.30 18.24 10.16
C GLN A 435 0.63 17.24 9.06
N TYR A 436 0.34 15.96 9.27
CA TYR A 436 0.51 14.92 8.25
C TYR A 436 -0.28 15.27 6.98
N GLU A 437 -1.56 15.60 7.09
CA GLU A 437 -2.39 15.98 5.94
C GLU A 437 -1.88 17.24 5.23
N LYS A 438 -1.47 18.27 5.98
CA LYS A 438 -0.88 19.49 5.41
C LYS A 438 0.36 19.21 4.58
N LEU A 439 1.09 18.15 4.88
CA LEU A 439 2.24 17.75 4.09
C LEU A 439 1.84 17.32 2.67
N TRP A 440 0.70 16.65 2.52
CA TRP A 440 0.20 16.10 1.25
C TRP A 440 -0.57 17.12 0.41
N ILE A 441 -1.42 17.91 1.05
CA ILE A 441 -2.37 18.81 0.37
C ILE A 441 -2.08 20.30 0.62
N GLY A 442 -1.06 20.62 1.41
CA GLY A 442 -0.79 22.00 1.83
C GLY A 442 -1.96 22.55 2.64
N SER A 443 -2.51 23.68 2.19
CA SER A 443 -3.70 24.31 2.79
C SER A 443 -5.00 23.98 2.03
N ASP A 444 -4.97 23.06 1.07
CA ASP A 444 -6.10 22.79 0.17
C ASP A 444 -7.02 21.69 0.72
N SER A 445 -7.88 22.08 1.65
CA SER A 445 -8.85 21.15 2.25
C SER A 445 -9.88 20.59 1.26
N LEU A 446 -10.10 21.24 0.12
CA LEU A 446 -10.99 20.70 -0.92
C LEU A 446 -10.36 19.51 -1.63
N LEU A 447 -9.05 19.57 -1.88
CA LEU A 447 -8.32 18.46 -2.49
C LEU A 447 -8.38 17.20 -1.64
N LEU A 448 -8.09 17.30 -0.34
CA LEU A 448 -8.16 16.15 0.56
C LEU A 448 -9.57 15.56 0.59
N LYS A 449 -10.60 16.41 0.70
CA LYS A 449 -12.00 15.97 0.71
C LYS A 449 -12.37 15.26 -0.60
N SER A 450 -11.94 15.81 -1.75
CA SER A 450 -12.20 15.17 -3.04
C SER A 450 -11.45 13.85 -3.23
N GLN A 451 -10.21 13.75 -2.77
CA GLN A 451 -9.45 12.48 -2.82
C GLN A 451 -10.10 11.40 -1.95
N PHE A 452 -10.62 11.79 -0.79
CA PHE A 452 -11.39 10.90 0.07
C PHE A 452 -12.72 10.46 -0.60
N ASN A 453 -13.48 11.42 -1.15
CA ASN A 453 -14.73 11.14 -1.85
C ASN A 453 -14.51 10.22 -3.07
N GLU A 454 -13.41 10.39 -3.81
CA GLU A 454 -13.09 9.57 -4.98
C GLU A 454 -12.89 8.11 -4.61
N GLY A 455 -12.14 7.81 -3.55
CA GLY A 455 -11.97 6.42 -3.10
C GLY A 455 -13.27 5.80 -2.59
N LEU A 456 -14.04 6.55 -1.78
CA LEU A 456 -15.38 6.11 -1.36
C LEU A 456 -16.29 5.86 -2.57
N TYR A 457 -16.20 6.69 -3.60
CA TYR A 457 -16.98 6.53 -4.81
C TYR A 457 -16.63 5.24 -5.54
N GLN A 458 -15.34 4.92 -5.68
CA GLN A 458 -14.92 3.67 -6.31
C GLN A 458 -15.40 2.45 -5.51
N ILE A 459 -15.27 2.46 -4.18
CA ILE A 459 -15.78 1.40 -3.29
C ILE A 459 -17.29 1.18 -3.52
N ILE A 460 -18.07 2.25 -3.55
CA ILE A 460 -19.53 2.20 -3.78
C ILE A 460 -19.84 1.68 -5.18
N LYS A 461 -19.13 2.18 -6.20
CA LYS A 461 -19.31 1.82 -7.61
C LYS A 461 -19.00 0.33 -7.85
N ASP A 462 -17.93 -0.16 -7.24
CA ASP A 462 -17.50 -1.57 -7.33
C ASP A 462 -18.35 -2.48 -6.43
N SER A 463 -19.31 -1.89 -5.68
CA SER A 463 -20.23 -2.59 -4.79
C SER A 463 -19.52 -3.44 -3.74
N ILE A 464 -18.39 -2.95 -3.24
CA ILE A 464 -17.59 -3.62 -2.22
C ILE A 464 -18.44 -3.81 -0.97
N PRO A 465 -18.60 -5.05 -0.47
CA PRO A 465 -19.44 -5.34 0.68
C PRO A 465 -18.77 -4.85 1.97
N ILE A 466 -19.58 -4.25 2.84
CA ILE A 466 -19.20 -3.81 4.19
C ILE A 466 -19.98 -4.61 5.22
N GLY A 467 -19.32 -4.98 6.30
CA GLY A 467 -19.90 -5.87 7.27
C GLY A 467 -18.86 -6.41 8.23
N LYS A 468 -19.21 -7.53 8.83
CA LYS A 468 -18.35 -8.23 9.77
C LYS A 468 -18.41 -9.71 9.48
N TYR A 469 -17.31 -10.37 9.76
CA TYR A 469 -17.27 -11.82 9.73
C TYR A 469 -17.99 -12.36 10.96
N ILE A 470 -19.05 -13.14 10.73
CA ILE A 470 -19.80 -13.82 11.79
C ILE A 470 -19.55 -15.31 11.70
N PRO A 471 -19.15 -15.95 12.80
CA PRO A 471 -18.96 -17.39 12.79
C PRO A 471 -20.30 -18.13 12.76
N ASP A 472 -20.38 -19.17 11.94
CA ASP A 472 -21.54 -20.05 11.81
C ASP A 472 -21.11 -21.52 11.64
N THR A 473 -22.05 -22.45 11.77
CA THR A 473 -21.79 -23.89 11.65
C THR A 473 -22.96 -24.63 11.01
N LEU A 474 -22.70 -25.34 9.91
CA LEU A 474 -23.69 -26.14 9.17
C LEU A 474 -23.32 -27.62 9.12
N SER A 475 -24.25 -28.49 8.69
CA SER A 475 -23.88 -29.87 8.31
C SER A 475 -23.20 -29.88 6.94
N LEU A 476 -22.33 -30.85 6.63
CA LEU A 476 -21.61 -30.99 5.36
C LEU A 476 -22.56 -31.01 4.18
N GLN A 477 -23.68 -31.73 4.30
CA GLN A 477 -24.74 -31.74 3.28
C GLN A 477 -25.33 -30.34 3.06
N LYS A 478 -25.58 -29.58 4.14
CA LYS A 478 -26.09 -28.20 4.06
C LYS A 478 -25.04 -27.23 3.54
N TRP A 479 -23.77 -27.41 3.90
CA TRP A 479 -22.66 -26.61 3.38
C TRP A 479 -22.48 -26.82 1.87
N THR A 480 -22.45 -28.08 1.41
CA THR A 480 -22.37 -28.39 -0.02
C THR A 480 -23.57 -27.82 -0.79
N ALA A 481 -24.75 -27.79 -0.14
CA ALA A 481 -25.92 -27.14 -0.71
C ALA A 481 -25.77 -25.61 -0.71
N LEU A 482 -25.26 -25.00 0.37
CA LEU A 482 -25.05 -23.55 0.48
C LEU A 482 -24.05 -23.06 -0.57
N THR A 483 -22.88 -23.70 -0.70
CA THR A 483 -21.86 -23.33 -1.70
C THR A 483 -22.31 -23.59 -3.14
N ALA A 484 -23.23 -24.53 -3.35
CA ALA A 484 -23.81 -24.79 -4.67
C ALA A 484 -24.92 -23.79 -5.03
N VAL A 485 -25.61 -23.22 -4.04
CA VAL A 485 -26.74 -22.30 -4.23
C VAL A 485 -26.29 -20.84 -4.25
N ASP A 486 -25.30 -20.47 -3.43
CA ASP A 486 -24.84 -19.10 -3.27
C ASP A 486 -23.35 -18.96 -3.55
N SER A 487 -23.01 -18.80 -4.83
CA SER A 487 -21.63 -18.55 -5.27
C SER A 487 -21.09 -17.18 -4.87
N ASN A 488 -21.94 -16.29 -4.32
CA ASN A 488 -21.57 -14.92 -4.00
C ASN A 488 -21.34 -14.70 -2.50
N SER A 489 -21.64 -15.68 -1.66
CA SER A 489 -21.29 -15.62 -0.24
C SER A 489 -19.78 -15.63 -0.06
N ILE A 490 -19.26 -14.63 0.65
CA ILE A 490 -17.84 -14.52 0.99
C ILE A 490 -17.64 -15.23 2.32
N PHE A 491 -16.81 -16.27 2.29
CA PHE A 491 -16.47 -17.05 3.47
C PHE A 491 -14.99 -16.87 3.81
N LYS A 492 -14.68 -16.80 5.11
CA LYS A 492 -13.32 -16.80 5.64
C LYS A 492 -13.20 -17.91 6.69
N GLU A 493 -12.01 -18.50 6.79
CA GLU A 493 -11.70 -19.71 7.60
C GLU A 493 -12.77 -20.81 7.58
N VAL A 494 -13.04 -21.36 6.41
CA VAL A 494 -13.93 -22.53 6.30
C VAL A 494 -13.23 -23.77 6.90
N THR A 495 -13.72 -24.27 8.03
CA THR A 495 -13.18 -25.40 8.79
C THR A 495 -14.17 -26.58 8.84
N PHE A 496 -13.75 -27.79 8.45
CA PHE A 496 -14.67 -28.94 8.27
C PHE A 496 -14.89 -29.87 9.49
N LEU A 497 -15.81 -29.49 10.41
CA LEU A 497 -16.50 -30.25 11.48
C LEU A 497 -16.44 -31.81 11.50
N PRO A 498 -16.07 -32.58 12.56
CA PRO A 498 -16.56 -33.96 12.75
C PRO A 498 -18.11 -34.00 12.79
N GLU A 499 -18.68 -35.19 12.58
CA GLU A 499 -20.15 -35.40 12.46
C GLU A 499 -20.78 -34.78 11.21
N GLU A 500 -20.00 -34.68 10.11
CA GLU A 500 -20.46 -34.04 8.87
C GLU A 500 -20.93 -32.61 9.15
N LYS A 501 -20.08 -31.76 9.72
CA LYS A 501 -20.35 -30.33 9.92
C LYS A 501 -19.25 -29.47 9.28
N VAL A 502 -19.49 -28.17 9.14
CA VAL A 502 -18.56 -27.17 8.61
C VAL A 502 -18.77 -25.89 9.40
N ALA A 503 -17.75 -25.44 10.13
CA ALA A 503 -17.68 -24.10 10.70
C ALA A 503 -17.06 -23.16 9.66
N TYR A 504 -17.52 -21.93 9.61
CA TYR A 504 -16.99 -20.93 8.71
C TYR A 504 -17.37 -19.57 9.24
N TYR A 505 -16.65 -18.54 8.82
CA TYR A 505 -17.17 -17.19 8.94
C TYR A 505 -17.80 -16.82 7.63
N HIS A 506 -19.07 -16.45 7.70
CA HIS A 506 -19.68 -15.76 6.59
C HIS A 506 -19.57 -14.27 6.84
N PHE A 507 -19.31 -13.56 5.76
CA PHE A 507 -19.41 -12.11 5.79
C PHE A 507 -20.88 -11.73 5.87
N GLU A 508 -21.33 -11.29 7.04
CA GLU A 508 -22.67 -10.70 7.17
C GLU A 508 -22.59 -9.24 6.76
N GLN A 509 -23.22 -8.91 5.63
CA GLN A 509 -23.31 -7.53 5.15
C GLN A 509 -24.13 -6.70 6.14
N ASP A 510 -23.52 -5.66 6.67
CA ASP A 510 -24.21 -4.71 7.53
C ASP A 510 -24.83 -3.60 6.67
N LYS A 511 -26.13 -3.74 6.41
CA LYS A 511 -26.90 -2.79 5.58
C LYS A 511 -26.87 -1.37 6.16
N ASP A 512 -26.85 -1.22 7.48
CA ASP A 512 -26.85 0.08 8.15
C ASP A 512 -25.50 0.77 7.93
N THR A 513 -24.39 0.04 8.00
CA THR A 513 -23.06 0.59 7.69
C THR A 513 -22.91 0.95 6.21
N LYS A 514 -23.50 0.17 5.30
CA LYS A 514 -23.53 0.52 3.87
C LYS A 514 -24.29 1.82 3.62
N GLU A 515 -25.41 2.03 4.32
CA GLU A 515 -26.14 3.29 4.27
C GLU A 515 -25.29 4.44 4.84
N LYS A 516 -24.63 4.24 5.99
CA LYS A 516 -23.70 5.23 6.56
C LYS A 516 -22.56 5.58 5.62
N LEU A 517 -21.94 4.59 4.98
CA LEU A 517 -20.88 4.80 3.98
C LEU A 517 -21.38 5.70 2.83
N THR A 518 -22.60 5.42 2.35
CA THR A 518 -23.25 6.22 1.31
C THR A 518 -23.60 7.63 1.78
N GLN A 519 -23.85 7.83 3.08
CA GLN A 519 -24.07 9.16 3.67
C GLN A 519 -22.75 9.91 3.96
N MET A 520 -21.62 9.20 4.08
CA MET A 520 -20.30 9.79 4.36
C MET A 520 -19.67 10.42 3.12
N ILE A 521 -19.90 9.85 1.93
CA ILE A 521 -19.35 10.37 0.68
C ILE A 521 -19.91 11.77 0.37
N GLY A 522 -19.01 12.74 0.19
CA GLY A 522 -19.37 14.05 -0.36
C GLY A 522 -19.69 13.96 -1.84
N LEU A 523 -20.56 14.86 -2.32
CA LEU A 523 -20.95 14.87 -3.73
C LEU A 523 -19.94 15.60 -4.60
N GLU A 524 -19.11 16.46 -4.00
CA GLU A 524 -18.19 17.34 -4.70
C GLU A 524 -16.91 16.65 -5.18
N LYS A 525 -16.58 16.94 -6.44
CA LYS A 525 -15.27 16.70 -7.06
C LYS A 525 -14.48 18.00 -7.10
N TYR A 526 -13.18 17.90 -6.87
CA TYR A 526 -12.30 19.03 -6.92
C TYR A 526 -10.95 18.67 -7.56
N GLN A 527 -10.64 19.34 -8.65
CA GLN A 527 -9.33 19.30 -9.29
C GLN A 527 -8.76 20.72 -9.35
N PRO A 528 -7.61 21.01 -8.70
CA PRO A 528 -7.08 22.37 -8.59
C PRO A 528 -6.93 23.12 -9.93
N LEU A 529 -6.42 22.42 -10.95
CA LEU A 529 -6.17 23.01 -12.28
C LEU A 529 -7.47 23.34 -13.02
N GLU A 530 -8.46 22.44 -12.98
CA GLU A 530 -9.77 22.69 -13.58
C GLU A 530 -10.50 23.80 -12.84
N TRP A 531 -10.44 23.81 -11.51
CA TRP A 531 -11.04 24.85 -10.66
C TRP A 531 -10.47 26.22 -10.96
N GLU A 532 -9.14 26.35 -11.11
CA GLU A 532 -8.52 27.62 -11.50
C GLU A 532 -8.96 28.05 -12.91
N ASN A 533 -9.06 27.12 -13.86
CA ASN A 533 -9.58 27.42 -15.19
C ASN A 533 -11.04 27.90 -15.13
N TRP A 534 -11.88 27.25 -14.31
CA TRP A 534 -13.27 27.65 -14.11
C TRP A 534 -13.41 29.06 -13.53
N ILE A 535 -12.61 29.39 -12.52
CA ILE A 535 -12.60 30.72 -11.89
C ILE A 535 -12.11 31.80 -12.86
N THR A 536 -11.11 31.49 -13.68
CA THR A 536 -10.43 32.50 -14.51
C THR A 536 -11.17 32.80 -15.82
N ASN A 537 -11.98 31.86 -16.31
CA ASN A 537 -12.74 32.02 -17.54
C ASN A 537 -14.10 32.69 -17.26
N LYS A 538 -14.29 33.88 -17.87
CA LYS A 538 -15.50 34.69 -17.70
C LYS A 538 -16.75 34.01 -18.23
N GLU A 539 -16.61 33.12 -19.22
CA GLU A 539 -17.74 32.43 -19.84
C GLU A 539 -18.26 31.27 -19.00
N VAL A 540 -17.55 30.86 -17.94
CA VAL A 540 -17.92 29.70 -17.13
C VAL A 540 -19.15 29.96 -16.28
N ILE A 541 -19.27 31.15 -15.69
CA ILE A 541 -20.46 31.55 -14.92
C ILE A 541 -21.03 32.82 -15.51
N LEU A 542 -22.27 32.74 -15.98
CA LEU A 542 -22.98 33.85 -16.60
C LEU A 542 -24.21 34.22 -15.76
N ARG A 543 -24.33 35.50 -15.41
CA ARG A 543 -25.55 36.04 -14.79
C ARG A 543 -26.52 36.49 -15.88
N ILE A 544 -27.74 35.98 -15.86
CA ILE A 544 -28.81 36.36 -16.78
C ILE A 544 -29.71 37.38 -16.07
N PRO A 545 -29.64 38.69 -16.44
CA PRO A 545 -30.18 39.76 -15.60
C PRO A 545 -31.71 39.94 -15.62
N LYS A 546 -32.49 39.06 -16.30
CA LYS A 546 -33.96 39.12 -16.38
C LYS A 546 -34.58 37.73 -16.67
N PRO A 547 -34.86 36.91 -15.64
CA PRO A 547 -35.42 35.57 -15.83
C PRO A 547 -36.84 35.58 -16.40
N ASP A 548 -37.60 36.68 -16.26
CA ASP A 548 -38.99 36.81 -16.75
C ASP A 548 -39.18 36.54 -18.26
N THR A 549 -38.09 36.55 -19.04
CA THR A 549 -38.14 36.24 -20.48
C THR A 549 -37.83 34.76 -20.78
N VAL A 550 -37.37 34.00 -19.79
CA VAL A 550 -36.90 32.62 -19.92
C VAL A 550 -37.93 31.66 -19.33
N ASN A 551 -38.87 31.23 -20.17
CA ASN A 551 -39.90 30.26 -19.74
C ASN A 551 -39.42 28.80 -19.80
N THR A 552 -38.39 28.50 -20.60
CA THR A 552 -37.87 27.14 -20.82
C THR A 552 -36.35 27.11 -20.70
N LEU A 553 -35.82 26.06 -20.09
CA LEU A 553 -34.39 25.74 -19.99
C LEU A 553 -34.14 24.43 -20.74
N LYS A 554 -33.43 24.49 -21.87
CA LYS A 554 -33.17 23.31 -22.72
C LYS A 554 -32.10 22.43 -22.09
N ALA A 555 -32.37 21.14 -21.92
CA ALA A 555 -31.37 20.19 -21.45
C ALA A 555 -30.04 20.30 -22.22
N ASN A 556 -28.94 20.43 -21.49
CA ASN A 556 -27.59 20.45 -22.05
C ASN A 556 -26.65 19.68 -21.13
N SER A 557 -25.86 18.76 -21.69
CA SER A 557 -24.89 17.99 -20.91
C SER A 557 -23.71 18.84 -20.42
N SER A 558 -23.45 20.00 -21.04
CA SER A 558 -22.29 20.83 -20.73
C SER A 558 -22.55 21.99 -19.77
N MET A 559 -23.78 22.15 -19.29
CA MET A 559 -24.15 23.27 -18.42
C MET A 559 -25.37 22.96 -17.56
N PHE A 560 -25.54 23.71 -16.49
CA PHE A 560 -26.73 23.70 -15.66
C PHE A 560 -27.06 25.12 -15.19
N TRP A 561 -28.25 25.30 -14.62
CA TRP A 561 -28.67 26.58 -14.06
C TRP A 561 -28.80 26.50 -12.55
N LEU A 562 -28.53 27.62 -11.89
CA LEU A 562 -28.65 27.81 -10.46
C LEU A 562 -29.55 29.03 -10.19
N VAL A 563 -30.52 28.87 -9.31
CA VAL A 563 -31.39 29.95 -8.84
C VAL A 563 -31.31 30.02 -7.31
N ASP A 564 -31.07 31.21 -6.76
CA ASP A 564 -31.20 31.46 -5.32
C ASP A 564 -32.66 31.77 -4.99
N LYS A 565 -33.25 31.04 -4.05
CA LYS A 565 -34.63 31.26 -3.59
C LYS A 565 -34.84 32.64 -2.98
N ASN A 566 -33.79 33.24 -2.43
CA ASN A 566 -33.84 34.58 -1.85
C ASN A 566 -33.70 35.69 -2.92
N ALA A 567 -33.21 35.33 -4.10
CA ALA A 567 -32.98 36.25 -5.22
C ALA A 567 -33.48 35.61 -6.53
N VAL A 568 -34.79 35.32 -6.59
CA VAL A 568 -35.45 34.63 -7.71
C VAL A 568 -35.22 35.33 -9.05
N ASP A 569 -34.97 36.64 -9.02
CA ASP A 569 -34.67 37.47 -10.20
C ASP A 569 -33.27 37.23 -10.80
N GLN A 570 -32.44 36.39 -10.18
CA GLN A 570 -31.08 36.08 -10.64
C GLN A 570 -30.98 34.62 -11.08
N LEU A 571 -31.01 34.42 -12.41
CA LEU A 571 -30.67 33.13 -13.01
C LEU A 571 -29.17 33.08 -13.31
N ILE A 572 -28.48 32.12 -12.72
CA ILE A 572 -27.05 31.88 -12.94
C ILE A 572 -26.90 30.66 -13.85
N GLN A 573 -26.21 30.82 -14.97
CA GLN A 573 -25.84 29.72 -15.87
C GLN A 573 -24.40 29.31 -15.57
N ILE A 574 -24.20 28.04 -15.25
CA ILE A 574 -22.88 27.44 -15.01
C ILE A 574 -22.56 26.53 -16.19
N ASN A 575 -21.59 26.95 -17.01
CA ASN A 575 -21.09 26.24 -18.19
C ASN A 575 -20.04 25.20 -17.82
N ILE A 576 -20.36 24.38 -16.81
CA ILE A 576 -19.57 23.22 -16.39
C ILE A 576 -20.54 22.03 -16.39
N PRO A 577 -20.18 20.91 -17.04
CA PRO A 577 -20.91 19.66 -16.88
C PRO A 577 -21.06 19.29 -15.39
N LEU A 578 -22.28 18.99 -14.93
CA LEU A 578 -22.51 18.71 -13.51
C LEU A 578 -21.78 17.44 -13.03
N ASP A 579 -21.49 16.50 -13.93
CA ASP A 579 -20.67 15.30 -13.70
C ASP A 579 -19.17 15.57 -13.53
N GLN A 580 -18.68 16.75 -13.91
CA GLN A 580 -17.34 17.21 -13.56
C GLN A 580 -17.27 17.75 -12.12
N LEU A 581 -18.37 18.32 -11.61
CA LEU A 581 -18.47 18.81 -10.24
C LEU A 581 -18.93 17.74 -9.25
N THR A 582 -19.56 16.66 -9.74
CA THR A 582 -20.20 15.66 -8.88
C THR A 582 -20.08 14.23 -9.38
N TYR A 583 -20.50 13.27 -8.55
CA TYR A 583 -20.55 11.85 -8.86
C TYR A 583 -21.93 11.44 -9.42
N PRO A 584 -22.05 11.14 -10.74
CA PRO A 584 -23.36 10.91 -11.37
C PRO A 584 -24.15 9.76 -10.76
N LEU A 585 -23.47 8.68 -10.36
CA LEU A 585 -24.09 7.51 -9.74
C LEU A 585 -24.84 7.88 -8.46
N LEU A 586 -24.27 8.76 -7.63
CA LEU A 586 -24.88 9.18 -6.36
C LEU A 586 -26.14 10.02 -6.60
N LEU A 587 -26.16 10.82 -7.65
CA LEU A 587 -27.32 11.62 -8.03
C LEU A 587 -28.46 10.74 -8.61
N SER A 588 -28.14 9.54 -9.09
CA SER A 588 -29.09 8.58 -9.66
C SER A 588 -29.51 7.45 -8.71
N MET A 589 -28.98 7.39 -7.48
CA MET A 589 -29.29 6.32 -6.52
C MET A 589 -30.77 6.22 -6.13
N GLY A 590 -31.58 7.24 -6.46
CA GLY A 590 -33.00 7.29 -6.15
C GLY A 590 -33.95 6.48 -7.05
N GLY A 591 -33.44 5.54 -7.85
CA GLY A 591 -34.26 4.55 -8.57
C GLY A 591 -35.20 5.10 -9.64
N GLN A 592 -35.05 6.36 -10.05
CA GLN A 592 -35.82 6.91 -11.16
C GLN A 592 -35.04 6.73 -12.46
N ASP A 593 -35.61 5.98 -13.41
CA ASP A 593 -35.13 5.88 -14.79
C ASP A 593 -35.16 7.22 -15.55
N LYS A 594 -35.64 8.30 -14.90
CA LYS A 594 -35.71 9.65 -15.46
C LYS A 594 -34.61 10.52 -14.87
N PRO A 595 -33.81 11.21 -15.70
CA PRO A 595 -32.85 12.20 -15.20
C PRO A 595 -33.61 13.29 -14.44
N TYR A 596 -33.08 13.67 -13.27
CA TYR A 596 -33.65 14.78 -12.51
C TYR A 596 -33.64 16.06 -13.36
N THR A 597 -34.78 16.75 -13.41
CA THR A 597 -34.92 18.02 -14.14
C THR A 597 -34.45 19.19 -13.26
N ASN A 598 -34.76 19.13 -11.96
CA ASN A 598 -34.31 20.10 -10.96
C ASN A 598 -34.02 19.43 -9.61
N MET A 599 -33.23 20.11 -8.77
CA MET A 599 -32.79 19.65 -7.45
C MET A 599 -32.71 20.82 -6.49
N VAL A 600 -33.38 20.71 -5.35
CA VAL A 600 -33.34 21.72 -4.29
C VAL A 600 -32.18 21.43 -3.34
N ILE A 601 -31.30 22.41 -3.14
CA ILE A 601 -30.11 22.28 -2.29
C ILE A 601 -30.03 23.53 -1.38
N GLY A 602 -30.52 23.40 -0.15
CA GLY A 602 -30.62 24.52 0.79
C GLY A 602 -31.41 25.70 0.23
N ASN A 603 -30.76 26.85 0.06
CA ASN A 603 -31.35 28.05 -0.51
C ASN A 603 -31.28 28.11 -2.04
N HIS A 604 -30.63 27.15 -2.67
CA HIS A 604 -30.45 27.10 -4.12
C HIS A 604 -31.31 26.03 -4.77
N ILE A 605 -31.63 26.24 -6.05
CA ILE A 605 -32.28 25.26 -6.91
C ILE A 605 -31.40 25.08 -8.15
N VAL A 606 -30.94 23.84 -8.36
CA VAL A 606 -30.14 23.43 -9.52
C VAL A 606 -31.08 22.87 -10.58
N PHE A 607 -31.08 23.44 -11.79
CA PHE A 607 -31.84 22.95 -12.92
C PHE A 607 -30.91 22.31 -13.96
N LYS A 608 -31.28 21.12 -14.46
CA LYS A 608 -30.72 20.49 -15.67
C LYS A 608 -31.55 20.76 -16.92
N SER A 609 -32.84 21.03 -16.75
CA SER A 609 -33.78 21.44 -17.79
C SER A 609 -35.09 21.84 -17.13
N SER A 610 -35.89 22.65 -17.82
CA SER A 610 -37.22 23.05 -17.35
C SER A 610 -38.12 23.37 -18.55
N ASP A 611 -39.31 22.78 -18.61
CA ASP A 611 -40.31 23.10 -19.64
C ASP A 611 -41.18 24.30 -19.24
N ASN A 612 -41.24 24.60 -17.94
CA ASN A 612 -41.94 25.76 -17.39
C ASN A 612 -41.26 26.24 -16.11
N LEU A 613 -40.25 27.10 -16.27
CA LEU A 613 -39.41 27.57 -15.16
C LEU A 613 -40.22 28.26 -14.06
N SER A 614 -41.18 29.12 -14.43
CA SER A 614 -41.99 29.85 -13.45
C SER A 614 -42.81 28.92 -12.55
N LEU A 615 -43.45 27.90 -13.15
CA LEU A 615 -44.24 26.93 -12.38
C LEU A 615 -43.35 26.06 -11.48
N GLU A 616 -42.17 25.65 -11.97
CA GLU A 616 -41.21 24.87 -11.18
C GLU A 616 -40.51 25.70 -10.08
N LEU A 617 -40.45 27.03 -10.19
CA LEU A 617 -39.96 27.89 -9.11
C LEU A 617 -40.99 28.08 -7.99
N GLU A 618 -42.28 28.12 -8.32
CA GLU A 618 -43.38 28.21 -7.34
C GLU A 618 -43.60 26.90 -6.59
N SER A 619 -43.36 25.77 -7.26
CA SER A 619 -43.49 24.43 -6.70
C SER A 619 -42.32 23.57 -7.15
N PRO A 620 -41.09 23.85 -6.68
CA PRO A 620 -39.94 23.02 -7.01
C PRO A 620 -40.22 21.60 -6.54
N ASN A 621 -39.75 20.61 -7.30
CA ASN A 621 -39.86 19.23 -6.87
C ASN A 621 -39.15 19.11 -5.53
N SER A 622 -39.94 19.07 -4.46
CA SER A 622 -39.47 19.11 -3.08
C SER A 622 -38.97 17.76 -2.61
N ASN A 623 -39.16 16.71 -3.42
CA ASN A 623 -38.57 15.42 -3.17
C ASN A 623 -37.10 15.51 -3.55
N PRO A 624 -36.16 15.50 -2.58
CA PRO A 624 -34.76 15.32 -2.91
C PRO A 624 -34.61 14.04 -3.76
N PRO A 625 -33.56 13.94 -4.61
CA PRO A 625 -33.22 12.66 -5.23
C PRO A 625 -33.21 11.63 -4.11
N SER A 626 -34.07 10.62 -4.19
CA SER A 626 -34.28 9.73 -3.05
C SER A 626 -32.94 9.08 -2.69
N GLY A 627 -32.51 9.22 -1.43
CA GLY A 627 -31.25 8.65 -0.93
C GLY A 627 -30.11 9.64 -0.63
N LEU A 628 -30.19 10.93 -1.00
CA LEU A 628 -29.18 11.92 -0.57
C LEU A 628 -29.45 12.43 0.84
N SER A 629 -28.41 12.49 1.68
CA SER A 629 -28.47 13.06 3.02
C SER A 629 -28.44 14.59 3.00
N GLN A 630 -28.99 15.22 4.05
CA GLN A 630 -28.94 16.67 4.23
C GLN A 630 -27.50 17.20 4.23
N LYS A 631 -26.56 16.47 4.86
CA LYS A 631 -25.13 16.83 4.91
C LYS A 631 -24.49 16.84 3.52
N GLN A 632 -24.88 15.92 2.64
CA GLN A 632 -24.40 15.88 1.25
C GLN A 632 -24.89 17.08 0.45
N LEU A 633 -26.17 17.45 0.61
CA LEU A 633 -26.75 18.62 -0.03
C LEU A 633 -26.06 19.90 0.47
N GLU A 634 -25.88 20.06 1.78
CA GLU A 634 -25.15 21.20 2.35
C GLU A 634 -23.69 21.28 1.86
N GLY A 635 -23.02 20.14 1.74
CA GLY A 635 -21.67 20.06 1.19
C GLY A 635 -21.59 20.53 -0.27
N LEU A 636 -22.53 20.08 -1.11
CA LEU A 636 -22.63 20.49 -2.50
C LEU A 636 -22.99 21.98 -2.64
N GLU A 637 -23.92 22.48 -1.81
CA GLU A 637 -24.27 23.90 -1.76
C GLU A 637 -23.05 24.76 -1.42
N ALA A 638 -22.32 24.41 -0.35
CA ALA A 638 -21.11 25.11 0.06
C ALA A 638 -20.04 25.09 -1.04
N HIS A 639 -19.90 23.97 -1.77
CA HIS A 639 -18.98 23.84 -2.88
C HIS A 639 -19.35 24.76 -4.06
N LEU A 640 -20.62 24.81 -4.45
CA LEU A 640 -21.11 25.69 -5.52
C LEU A 640 -21.02 27.17 -5.14
N ILE A 641 -21.38 27.53 -3.89
CA ILE A 641 -21.24 28.90 -3.38
C ILE A 641 -19.78 29.32 -3.42
N LYS A 642 -18.86 28.44 -3.03
CA LYS A 642 -17.42 28.73 -3.07
C LYS A 642 -16.95 28.94 -4.52
N LEU A 643 -17.34 28.08 -5.45
CA LEU A 643 -17.03 28.24 -6.88
C LEU A 643 -17.48 29.61 -7.39
N TYR A 644 -18.75 29.95 -7.11
CA TYR A 644 -19.34 31.22 -7.50
C TYR A 644 -18.64 32.43 -6.87
N THR A 645 -18.35 32.35 -5.57
CA THR A 645 -17.69 33.42 -4.82
C THR A 645 -16.26 33.64 -5.32
N ASP A 646 -15.53 32.57 -5.59
CA ASP A 646 -14.16 32.64 -6.10
C ASP A 646 -14.13 33.21 -7.53
N HIS A 647 -15.07 32.78 -8.40
CA HIS A 647 -15.25 33.31 -9.76
C HIS A 647 -15.60 34.80 -9.75
N ASP A 648 -16.62 35.19 -8.98
CA ASP A 648 -17.06 36.58 -8.88
C ASP A 648 -15.95 37.47 -8.29
N SER A 649 -15.30 36.99 -7.22
CA SER A 649 -14.16 37.67 -6.61
C SER A 649 -12.98 37.80 -7.57
N TYR A 650 -12.78 36.88 -8.52
CA TYR A 650 -11.75 36.99 -9.56
C TYR A 650 -12.11 38.01 -10.64
N HIS A 651 -13.35 37.98 -11.14
CA HIS A 651 -13.78 38.87 -12.21
C HIS A 651 -14.14 40.29 -11.76
N ASN A 652 -14.49 40.48 -10.49
CA ASN A 652 -14.79 41.78 -9.88
C ASN A 652 -13.60 42.41 -9.15
N ARG A 653 -12.39 41.81 -9.24
CA ARG A 653 -11.18 42.45 -8.69
C ARG A 653 -11.03 43.87 -9.23
N ASP A 654 -10.58 44.77 -8.36
CA ASP A 654 -10.25 46.14 -8.72
C ASP A 654 -9.19 46.16 -9.83
N PHE A 655 -9.23 47.19 -10.67
CA PHE A 655 -8.35 47.36 -11.83
C PHE A 655 -6.88 47.24 -11.44
N LEU A 656 -6.49 47.80 -10.29
CA LEU A 656 -5.11 47.73 -9.77
C LEU A 656 -4.67 46.29 -9.47
N THR A 657 -5.57 45.47 -8.92
CA THR A 657 -5.28 44.07 -8.61
C THR A 657 -5.13 43.24 -9.89
N LYS A 658 -5.99 43.52 -10.89
CA LYS A 658 -5.91 42.90 -12.22
C LYS A 658 -4.61 43.28 -12.94
N ALA A 659 -4.24 44.57 -12.89
CA ALA A 659 -3.01 45.09 -13.49
C ALA A 659 -1.76 44.48 -12.84
N ASN A 660 -1.71 44.42 -11.50
CA ASN A 660 -0.60 43.79 -10.78
C ASN A 660 -0.46 42.31 -11.13
N ARG A 661 -1.55 41.52 -11.10
CA ARG A 661 -1.47 40.09 -11.42
C ARG A 661 -1.06 39.84 -12.88
N TRP A 662 -1.57 40.63 -13.82
CA TRP A 662 -1.13 40.59 -15.22
C TRP A 662 0.35 40.94 -15.37
N PHE A 663 0.83 41.93 -14.62
CA PHE A 663 2.24 42.31 -14.62
C PHE A 663 3.10 41.20 -14.03
N THR A 664 2.72 40.61 -12.89
CA THR A 664 3.44 39.49 -12.25
C THR A 664 3.47 38.28 -13.17
N SER A 665 2.35 37.88 -13.78
CA SER A 665 2.33 36.73 -14.70
C SER A 665 3.14 36.98 -15.98
N LYS A 666 3.17 38.23 -16.49
CA LYS A 666 4.04 38.63 -17.61
C LYS A 666 5.51 38.65 -17.24
N MET A 667 5.85 38.99 -16.00
CA MET A 667 7.22 38.96 -15.50
C MET A 667 7.68 37.53 -15.25
N GLU A 668 6.86 36.67 -14.64
CA GLU A 668 7.13 35.24 -14.44
C GLU A 668 7.29 34.50 -15.78
N SER A 669 6.41 34.76 -16.76
CA SER A 669 6.55 34.18 -18.09
C SER A 669 7.76 34.70 -18.87
N LYS A 670 8.16 35.97 -18.68
CA LYS A 670 9.42 36.50 -19.27
C LYS A 670 10.67 35.95 -18.57
N ALA A 671 10.63 35.75 -17.25
CA ALA A 671 11.70 35.11 -16.50
C ALA A 671 11.88 33.64 -16.96
N GLY A 672 10.77 32.91 -17.15
CA GLY A 672 10.81 31.55 -17.70
C GLY A 672 11.27 31.47 -19.16
N ILE A 673 11.15 32.54 -19.95
CA ILE A 673 11.77 32.62 -21.29
C ILE A 673 13.29 32.80 -21.17
N LEU A 674 13.76 33.66 -20.27
CA LEU A 674 15.20 33.86 -20.03
C LEU A 674 15.89 32.60 -19.47
N ASP A 675 15.20 31.82 -18.64
CA ASP A 675 15.72 30.53 -18.14
C ASP A 675 15.69 29.40 -19.18
N LYS A 676 14.93 29.54 -20.27
CA LYS A 676 15.00 28.62 -21.44
C LYS A 676 16.08 28.99 -22.45
N PHE A 677 16.69 30.17 -22.32
CA PHE A 677 17.78 30.65 -23.17
C PHE A 677 19.16 30.61 -22.48
N LYS A 678 19.22 30.11 -21.24
CA LYS A 678 20.44 29.64 -20.59
C LYS A 678 20.47 28.12 -20.65
#